data_AF-A0A3M2SQM6-F1
#
_entry.id   AF-A0A3M2SQM6-F1
#
_cell.length_a   1.000
_cell.length_b   1.000
_cell.length_c   1.000
_cell.angle_alpha   90.00
_cell.angle_beta   90.00
_cell.angle_gamma   90.00
#
_symmetry.space_group_name_H-M   'P 1'
#
loop_
_entity.id
_entity.type
_entity.pdbx_description
1 polymer ?
#
loop_
_entity_poly.entity_id
_entity_poly.type
_entity_poly.pdbx_seq_one_letter_code
_entity_poly.pdbx_strand_id
1 'polypeptide(L)'
;MLGIRPTLRARPSLLDLIRARGEDDSEDEDTNGNNRGKATHSDSSRGRAGSFSSSSSDSAPAAAANALAAARSQAQGGGGPTRTASSSSRLHRGPGTGAGKVQARAVAVAAAQALVDVACQVPLPNSPPPSPSPSSPTPSRPPPSTSSSSDPTLPCIRPASPSSPRPIPLIRLDPDSAPVSPPKMPPKAKAASSNVNEDDALQQGKIYSISGPVVVAEDMIGVAMYELVKVGHDNLAGEVIRINGDQATIQVYEETSGVTVGDPVFRTKKPLSVELGPGLLNGIYDGIQRPLEAISNISKSIYIPRGVSVAALDREKKWEFTPTLKVGDHISGGDVWGTVFENSFLPSHKILLPPRARGTITKIASKGEYTVVDKLLEVEFDGKKTEYPMMQSWPVRVPRPTNDKMSADQPFIVGQRVLDALFPSVQGGTVAIPGAFGCGKTVISQSVSKFSNSDIIVYVGCGERGNEMAEVLKDFPELTIEVDGRKEPIMKRTTLIANTSNMPVAAREASIYTGITVAEYFRDQGLNVAMMADSSSRWAEALRELSGRLGEMPADQGFPAYLSAKLASFYERAGRVKTLGSPERQGSVSIVGAVSPPGGDFSDPVTTATLGIVQVFWGLDKKLAQRKHFPSINTSASYSKYTNTLDKYYEKNYPDFPRLRDRIRQLLSDSEELDQVVQLVGKSALSDPDKITLDIAALLKEDFLQQNGYSDYDQFCPIWKTEWMMKLMVGFHDEAQKAIAQGQSWSKVREATSDLQANLRQLKFEVPTDGQDVISKRYEEIQQKMTDKFAAVMDE
;
A
#
# COMPACT_ATOMS: atom_id res chain seq x y z
N MET A 1 -1.79 16.78 29.15
CA MET A 1 -0.64 17.06 30.05
C MET A 1 -0.28 15.76 30.77
N LEU A 2 0.94 15.65 31.32
CA LEU A 2 1.56 14.40 31.78
C LEU A 2 1.85 13.38 30.65
N GLY A 3 2.69 13.80 29.69
CA GLY A 3 3.51 12.86 28.93
C GLY A 3 4.78 12.57 29.73
N ILE A 4 4.97 11.34 30.18
CA ILE A 4 6.11 10.95 31.01
C ILE A 4 7.31 10.65 30.09
N ARG A 5 8.37 11.45 30.20
CA ARG A 5 9.64 11.21 29.50
C ARG A 5 10.48 10.19 30.26
N PRO A 6 10.99 9.11 29.64
CA PRO A 6 11.98 8.25 30.26
C PRO A 6 13.38 8.88 30.19
N THR A 7 13.97 9.21 31.34
CA THR A 7 15.40 9.49 31.45
C THR A 7 16.16 8.18 31.54
N LEU A 8 16.97 7.85 30.53
CA LEU A 8 17.76 6.62 30.50
C LEU A 8 19.04 6.79 31.33
N ARG A 9 19.27 5.89 32.30
CA ARG A 9 20.60 5.67 32.90
C ARG A 9 21.38 4.73 32.00
N ALA A 10 22.58 5.14 31.60
CA ALA A 10 23.50 4.28 30.84
C ALA A 10 23.85 3.02 31.66
N ARG A 11 23.88 1.87 30.98
CA ARG A 11 24.53 0.65 31.48
C ARG A 11 26.00 0.65 31.00
N PRO A 12 26.95 0.11 31.78
CA PRO A 12 28.34 -0.03 31.33
C PRO A 12 28.41 -0.98 30.13
N SER A 13 29.42 -0.77 29.27
CA SER A 13 29.61 -1.60 28.08
C SER A 13 30.17 -2.98 28.44
N LEU A 14 30.07 -3.94 27.52
CA LEU A 14 30.64 -5.27 27.70
C LEU A 14 32.16 -5.22 27.94
N LEU A 15 32.85 -4.24 27.36
CA LEU A 15 34.29 -4.01 27.55
C LEU A 15 34.63 -3.50 28.95
N ASP A 16 33.75 -2.69 29.56
CA ASP A 16 33.94 -2.20 30.93
C ASP A 16 33.75 -3.34 31.94
N LEU A 17 32.78 -4.23 31.70
CA LEU A 17 32.57 -5.45 32.48
C LEU A 17 33.73 -6.45 32.36
N ILE A 18 34.34 -6.55 31.18
CA ILE A 18 35.53 -7.41 30.96
C ILE A 18 36.77 -6.83 31.65
N ARG A 19 36.91 -5.49 31.71
CA ARG A 19 37.99 -4.84 32.49
C ARG A 19 37.84 -5.04 33.99
N ALA A 20 36.65 -4.79 34.55
CA ALA A 20 36.40 -4.99 35.97
C ALA A 20 36.70 -6.44 36.41
N ARG A 21 36.34 -7.42 35.57
CA ARG A 21 36.60 -8.84 35.84
C ARG A 21 38.06 -9.26 35.66
N GLY A 22 38.94 -8.39 35.18
CA GLY A 22 40.37 -8.65 35.02
C GLY A 22 41.22 -8.21 36.22
N GLU A 23 40.64 -7.51 37.19
CA GLU A 23 41.35 -7.00 38.38
C GLU A 23 40.98 -7.76 39.67
N ASP A 24 39.90 -8.57 39.67
CA ASP A 24 39.44 -9.34 40.84
C ASP A 24 40.03 -10.78 40.94
N ASP A 25 40.64 -11.32 39.87
CA ASP A 25 41.10 -12.72 39.80
C ASP A 25 42.54 -12.97 40.37
N SER A 26 43.06 -12.08 41.24
CA SER A 26 44.40 -12.22 41.85
C SER A 26 44.45 -12.33 43.38
N GLU A 27 43.31 -12.38 44.07
CA GLU A 27 43.24 -12.66 45.52
C GLU A 27 42.13 -13.70 45.79
N ASP A 28 42.52 -14.98 45.95
CA ASP A 28 41.86 -16.02 46.79
C ASP A 28 42.33 -17.46 46.39
N GLU A 29 43.63 -17.73 46.47
CA GLU A 29 44.10 -19.11 46.71
C GLU A 29 44.01 -19.40 48.22
N ASP A 30 42.90 -19.99 48.70
CA ASP A 30 42.88 -21.02 49.76
C ASP A 30 41.45 -21.42 50.19
N THR A 31 41.02 -22.64 49.83
CA THR A 31 40.56 -23.70 50.77
C THR A 31 39.65 -24.78 50.13
N ASN A 32 39.92 -26.03 50.51
CA ASN A 32 38.98 -27.17 50.62
C ASN A 32 38.08 -27.60 49.43
N GLY A 33 38.25 -28.87 49.04
CA GLY A 33 37.28 -29.82 49.62
C GLY A 33 36.46 -30.78 48.74
N ASN A 34 37.12 -31.56 47.88
CA ASN A 34 36.90 -33.03 47.77
C ASN A 34 35.61 -33.65 47.10
N ASN A 35 35.86 -34.79 46.44
CA ASN A 35 34.98 -35.94 46.14
C ASN A 35 34.01 -36.01 44.92
N ARG A 36 34.46 -36.85 43.96
CA ARG A 36 33.78 -38.04 43.36
C ARG A 36 32.77 -37.89 42.20
N GLY A 37 33.13 -38.57 41.10
CA GLY A 37 32.20 -39.06 40.07
C GLY A 37 32.90 -39.78 38.91
N LYS A 38 33.32 -41.04 39.08
CA LYS A 38 33.94 -41.85 38.00
C LYS A 38 32.89 -42.42 37.03
N ALA A 39 33.19 -42.43 35.74
CA ALA A 39 32.89 -43.56 34.85
C ALA A 39 33.86 -43.58 33.65
N THR A 40 34.37 -44.76 33.31
CA THR A 40 35.31 -45.03 32.20
C THR A 40 34.70 -46.06 31.26
N HIS A 41 34.96 -46.01 29.95
CA HIS A 41 35.62 -47.12 29.23
C HIS A 41 35.93 -46.86 27.74
N SER A 42 37.00 -47.53 27.33
CA SER A 42 37.51 -47.86 25.99
C SER A 42 36.53 -48.73 25.15
N ASP A 43 36.76 -49.16 23.90
CA ASP A 43 38.02 -49.29 23.14
C ASP A 43 37.86 -49.41 21.59
N SER A 44 39.00 -49.21 20.90
CA SER A 44 39.51 -49.72 19.61
C SER A 44 38.65 -50.34 18.46
N SER A 45 38.95 -49.87 17.22
CA SER A 45 39.62 -50.62 16.11
C SER A 45 39.01 -50.66 14.67
N ARG A 46 39.87 -50.30 13.70
CA ARG A 46 40.12 -50.83 12.31
C ARG A 46 38.97 -51.01 11.28
N GLY A 47 39.17 -50.55 10.03
CA GLY A 47 38.20 -50.79 8.92
C GLY A 47 38.63 -50.78 7.44
N ARG A 48 39.51 -49.87 6.95
CA ARG A 48 40.22 -49.90 5.63
C ARG A 48 39.43 -49.74 4.29
N ALA A 49 40.06 -49.01 3.34
CA ALA A 49 39.82 -48.87 1.89
C ALA A 49 38.54 -48.12 1.46
N GLY A 50 38.51 -47.25 0.43
CA GLY A 50 39.50 -46.62 -0.50
C GLY A 50 38.71 -45.56 -1.34
N SER A 51 39.26 -44.62 -2.11
CA SER A 51 40.61 -44.35 -2.61
C SER A 51 40.81 -42.85 -2.92
N PHE A 52 42.09 -42.44 -2.97
CA PHE A 52 42.71 -41.35 -3.76
C PHE A 52 42.10 -41.17 -5.18
N SER A 53 42.27 -40.07 -5.93
CA SER A 53 43.35 -39.04 -6.07
C SER A 53 42.75 -37.76 -6.73
N SER A 54 42.93 -36.50 -6.29
CA SER A 54 44.10 -35.58 -6.22
C SER A 54 44.49 -34.84 -7.53
N SER A 55 44.81 -33.53 -7.43
CA SER A 55 45.52 -32.64 -8.41
C SER A 55 44.83 -32.40 -9.79
N SER A 56 45.02 -31.32 -10.57
CA SER A 56 45.68 -29.97 -10.50
C SER A 56 45.01 -29.08 -11.61
N SER A 57 45.38 -27.84 -11.99
CA SER A 57 46.41 -26.82 -11.65
C SER A 57 45.97 -25.45 -12.25
N ASP A 58 46.65 -24.36 -11.86
CA ASP A 58 46.91 -23.09 -12.59
C ASP A 58 46.03 -22.61 -13.77
N SER A 59 45.61 -21.34 -13.73
CA SER A 59 46.27 -20.27 -14.54
C SER A 59 45.58 -18.90 -14.43
N ALA A 60 46.39 -17.84 -14.43
CA ALA A 60 45.95 -16.47 -14.72
C ALA A 60 45.99 -16.20 -16.24
N PRO A 61 45.40 -15.10 -16.72
CA PRO A 61 46.27 -14.11 -17.36
C PRO A 61 45.91 -12.65 -17.06
N ALA A 62 46.82 -11.74 -17.44
CA ALA A 62 46.67 -10.29 -17.32
C ALA A 62 46.81 -9.59 -18.69
N ALA A 63 46.26 -8.37 -18.74
CA ALA A 63 46.61 -7.24 -19.63
C ALA A 63 46.42 -7.36 -21.17
N ALA A 64 45.70 -6.37 -21.72
CA ALA A 64 45.93 -5.80 -23.05
C ALA A 64 45.47 -4.32 -23.05
N ALA A 65 46.16 -3.45 -23.81
CA ALA A 65 45.89 -2.01 -23.86
C ALA A 65 45.95 -1.44 -25.29
N ASN A 66 45.21 -0.36 -25.52
CA ASN A 66 45.34 0.68 -26.57
C ASN A 66 45.55 0.30 -28.06
N ALA A 67 44.67 0.81 -28.93
CA ALA A 67 45.04 1.44 -30.21
C ALA A 67 43.93 2.39 -30.76
N LEU A 68 44.32 3.41 -31.52
CA LEU A 68 43.46 4.47 -32.09
C LEU A 68 42.99 4.17 -33.54
N ALA A 69 41.86 4.76 -33.96
CA ALA A 69 41.67 5.49 -35.23
C ALA A 69 40.24 6.11 -35.25
N ALA A 70 40.02 7.43 -35.27
CA ALA A 70 40.29 8.43 -36.31
C ALA A 70 39.25 8.47 -37.46
N ALA A 71 38.35 9.45 -37.40
CA ALA A 71 37.61 9.96 -38.56
C ALA A 71 37.41 11.48 -38.43
N ARG A 72 38.02 12.25 -39.35
CA ARG A 72 37.76 13.70 -39.53
C ARG A 72 36.75 13.87 -40.66
N SER A 73 35.86 14.85 -40.54
CA SER A 73 35.33 15.57 -41.70
C SER A 73 35.32 17.07 -41.41
N GLN A 74 35.61 17.86 -42.45
CA GLN A 74 35.68 19.31 -42.39
C GLN A 74 34.38 19.92 -42.89
N ALA A 75 33.97 21.06 -42.31
CA ALA A 75 33.14 22.03 -42.99
C ALA A 75 33.60 23.44 -42.57
N GLN A 76 34.00 24.25 -43.56
CA GLN A 76 34.36 25.66 -43.36
C GLN A 76 33.13 26.56 -43.52
N GLY A 77 33.19 27.76 -42.91
CA GLY A 77 32.81 28.97 -43.65
C GLY A 77 31.76 29.88 -43.02
N GLY A 78 32.16 31.14 -42.79
CA GLY A 78 31.33 32.29 -43.18
C GLY A 78 30.84 33.25 -42.09
N GLY A 79 31.50 34.41 -41.99
CA GLY A 79 30.83 35.72 -41.83
C GLY A 79 30.35 36.18 -40.44
N GLY A 80 30.96 37.24 -39.90
CA GLY A 80 30.32 38.14 -38.92
C GLY A 80 29.54 39.27 -39.62
N PRO A 81 29.46 40.51 -39.08
CA PRO A 81 29.90 40.98 -37.75
C PRO A 81 28.95 42.04 -37.10
N THR A 82 29.37 42.62 -35.96
CA THR A 82 28.87 43.87 -35.31
C THR A 82 27.44 43.83 -34.72
N ARG A 83 27.20 44.27 -33.47
CA ARG A 83 27.39 45.66 -33.03
C ARG A 83 27.65 45.83 -31.52
N THR A 84 28.39 46.89 -31.24
CA THR A 84 28.68 47.53 -29.94
C THR A 84 27.46 48.26 -29.35
N ALA A 85 27.34 48.30 -28.02
CA ALA A 85 27.22 49.55 -27.27
C ALA A 85 27.39 49.33 -25.75
N SER A 86 28.24 50.14 -25.14
CA SER A 86 28.42 50.27 -23.69
C SER A 86 27.43 51.28 -23.11
N SER A 87 27.14 51.17 -21.81
CA SER A 87 27.39 52.27 -20.87
C SER A 87 27.18 51.86 -19.42
N SER A 88 28.09 52.30 -18.57
CA SER A 88 28.08 52.12 -17.12
C SER A 88 27.38 53.29 -16.42
N SER A 89 26.82 53.03 -15.23
CA SER A 89 26.95 53.97 -14.12
C SER A 89 26.94 53.23 -12.78
N ARG A 90 27.70 53.76 -11.84
CA ARG A 90 27.98 53.25 -10.48
C ARG A 90 27.86 54.48 -9.58
N LEU A 91 27.31 54.36 -8.35
CA LEU A 91 27.88 54.91 -7.10
C LEU A 91 26.93 54.90 -5.88
N HIS A 92 27.45 54.26 -4.81
CA HIS A 92 27.42 54.67 -3.38
C HIS A 92 26.31 54.30 -2.38
N ARG A 93 26.80 54.05 -1.15
CA ARG A 93 26.14 53.69 0.13
C ARG A 93 25.62 54.98 0.81
N GLY A 94 24.46 55.04 1.49
CA GLY A 94 24.17 54.52 2.85
C GLY A 94 24.27 55.65 3.91
N PRO A 95 23.94 55.49 5.21
CA PRO A 95 23.01 54.60 5.92
C PRO A 95 21.92 55.37 6.74
N GLY A 96 20.99 54.70 7.46
CA GLY A 96 20.21 55.37 8.54
C GLY A 96 18.82 54.83 8.94
N THR A 97 18.76 54.18 10.11
CA THR A 97 17.67 54.20 11.13
C THR A 97 16.17 54.36 10.76
N GLY A 98 15.38 53.31 11.06
CA GLY A 98 14.43 53.31 12.20
C GLY A 98 13.13 54.15 12.18
N ALA A 99 12.01 53.46 12.44
CA ALA A 99 10.64 53.95 12.76
C ALA A 99 9.77 54.47 11.58
N GLY A 100 8.55 53.90 11.45
CA GLY A 100 7.58 54.28 10.40
C GLY A 100 6.47 53.28 10.05
N LYS A 101 6.40 52.09 10.68
CA LYS A 101 5.36 51.08 10.41
C LYS A 101 4.00 51.38 11.07
N VAL A 102 3.35 52.49 10.67
CA VAL A 102 1.91 52.73 10.96
C VAL A 102 1.15 53.23 9.72
N GLN A 103 1.76 54.06 8.86
CA GLN A 103 1.06 54.66 7.70
C GLN A 103 0.66 53.68 6.58
N ALA A 104 1.39 52.56 6.42
CA ALA A 104 1.25 51.67 5.24
C ALA A 104 -0.05 50.84 5.21
N ARG A 105 -0.80 50.75 6.32
CA ARG A 105 -2.00 49.89 6.41
C ARG A 105 -3.30 50.59 5.99
N ALA A 106 -3.32 51.92 5.93
CA ALA A 106 -4.49 52.70 5.52
C ALA A 106 -4.66 52.79 3.99
N VAL A 107 -3.56 52.81 3.24
CA VAL A 107 -3.58 52.97 1.77
C VAL A 107 -4.02 51.69 1.05
N ALA A 108 -3.71 50.52 1.60
CA ALA A 108 -4.10 49.23 1.01
C ALA A 108 -5.61 48.93 1.10
N VAL A 109 -6.29 49.44 2.13
CA VAL A 109 -7.75 49.22 2.31
C VAL A 109 -8.56 50.12 1.36
N ALA A 110 -8.13 51.37 1.14
CA ALA A 110 -8.78 52.28 0.20
C ALA A 110 -8.71 51.78 -1.26
N ALA A 111 -7.61 51.12 -1.65
CA ALA A 111 -7.46 50.55 -2.99
C ALA A 111 -8.33 49.30 -3.22
N ALA A 112 -8.64 48.53 -2.17
CA ALA A 112 -9.51 47.35 -2.28
C ALA A 112 -11.00 47.72 -2.41
N GLN A 113 -11.44 48.79 -1.75
CA GLN A 113 -12.83 49.27 -1.82
C GLN A 113 -13.19 49.77 -3.25
N ALA A 114 -12.27 50.51 -3.89
CA ALA A 114 -12.49 51.14 -5.20
C ALA A 114 -12.57 50.14 -6.38
N LEU A 115 -12.15 48.88 -6.19
CA LEU A 115 -12.24 47.84 -7.23
C LEU A 115 -13.56 47.06 -7.21
N VAL A 116 -14.36 47.19 -6.14
CA VAL A 116 -15.66 46.51 -6.01
C VAL A 116 -16.79 47.34 -6.66
N ASP A 117 -16.77 48.66 -6.49
CA ASP A 117 -17.82 49.54 -7.04
C ASP A 117 -17.73 49.74 -8.56
N VAL A 118 -16.54 49.60 -9.16
CA VAL A 118 -16.36 49.66 -10.63
C VAL A 118 -16.90 48.39 -11.33
N ALA A 119 -17.06 47.28 -10.62
CA ALA A 119 -17.59 46.03 -11.16
C ALA A 119 -19.13 46.01 -11.34
N CYS A 120 -19.85 47.02 -10.81
CA CYS A 120 -21.31 47.04 -10.78
C CYS A 120 -21.99 47.97 -11.81
N GLN A 121 -21.25 48.58 -12.75
CA GLN A 121 -21.79 49.52 -13.74
C GLN A 121 -21.37 49.24 -15.20
N VAL A 122 -21.37 47.98 -15.62
CA VAL A 122 -21.20 47.58 -17.03
C VAL A 122 -22.36 46.68 -17.46
N PRO A 123 -23.09 46.98 -18.56
CA PRO A 123 -24.21 46.16 -19.00
C PRO A 123 -23.74 44.82 -19.59
N LEU A 124 -24.48 43.75 -19.28
CA LEU A 124 -24.20 42.39 -19.76
C LEU A 124 -24.30 42.30 -21.29
N PRO A 125 -23.38 41.60 -21.98
CA PRO A 125 -23.51 41.32 -23.40
C PRO A 125 -24.61 40.28 -23.66
N ASN A 126 -25.40 40.50 -24.71
CA ASN A 126 -26.51 39.62 -25.09
C ASN A 126 -26.06 38.19 -25.41
N SER A 127 -26.85 37.21 -24.94
CA SER A 127 -26.70 35.79 -25.30
C SER A 127 -26.84 35.57 -26.82
N PRO A 128 -26.01 34.72 -27.45
CA PRO A 128 -26.21 34.34 -28.85
C PRO A 128 -27.46 33.45 -28.99
N PRO A 129 -28.18 33.50 -30.14
CA PRO A 129 -29.36 32.68 -30.36
C PRO A 129 -29.02 31.18 -30.53
N PRO A 130 -29.94 30.26 -30.18
CA PRO A 130 -29.70 28.83 -30.34
C PRO A 130 -29.69 28.43 -31.83
N SER A 131 -28.61 27.78 -32.26
CA SER A 131 -28.51 27.19 -33.59
C SER A 131 -29.28 25.85 -33.68
N PRO A 132 -29.86 25.52 -34.84
CA PRO A 132 -30.82 24.41 -34.96
C PRO A 132 -30.16 23.02 -34.96
N SER A 133 -30.92 22.04 -34.48
CA SER A 133 -30.58 20.62 -34.49
C SER A 133 -30.40 20.06 -35.92
N PRO A 134 -29.31 19.33 -36.23
CA PRO A 134 -29.14 18.68 -37.52
C PRO A 134 -30.02 17.42 -37.62
N SER A 135 -30.94 17.42 -38.59
CA SER A 135 -31.69 16.24 -39.02
C SER A 135 -30.82 15.29 -39.87
N SER A 136 -31.20 14.02 -39.89
CA SER A 136 -30.52 12.92 -40.60
C SER A 136 -30.41 13.11 -42.12
N PRO A 137 -29.24 12.88 -42.75
CA PRO A 137 -29.12 12.74 -44.19
C PRO A 137 -28.97 11.27 -44.64
N THR A 138 -29.74 10.89 -45.65
CA THR A 138 -29.59 9.65 -46.45
C THR A 138 -28.34 9.69 -47.35
N PRO A 139 -27.68 8.56 -47.65
CA PRO A 139 -26.49 8.53 -48.51
C PRO A 139 -26.82 8.41 -50.01
N SER A 140 -26.08 9.16 -50.84
CA SER A 140 -26.06 9.07 -52.31
C SER A 140 -24.67 8.69 -52.84
N ARG A 141 -24.62 7.97 -53.97
CA ARG A 141 -23.45 7.23 -54.50
C ARG A 141 -22.69 7.98 -55.61
N PRO A 142 -21.34 7.89 -55.68
CA PRO A 142 -20.52 8.25 -56.87
C PRO A 142 -20.06 7.04 -57.74
N PRO A 143 -19.50 7.27 -58.96
CA PRO A 143 -19.32 6.27 -60.03
C PRO A 143 -17.91 5.62 -60.15
N PRO A 144 -17.67 4.66 -61.09
CA PRO A 144 -16.52 3.72 -61.05
C PRO A 144 -15.46 3.88 -62.16
N SER A 145 -14.34 3.14 -62.06
CA SER A 145 -13.32 2.98 -63.12
C SER A 145 -12.70 1.56 -63.20
N THR A 146 -13.10 0.82 -64.24
CA THR A 146 -12.30 -0.06 -65.14
C THR A 146 -10.98 -0.75 -64.70
N SER A 147 -11.01 -2.11 -64.66
CA SER A 147 -10.16 -3.12 -65.37
C SER A 147 -8.61 -3.09 -65.30
N SER A 148 -7.84 -4.21 -65.29
CA SER A 148 -8.10 -5.66 -65.47
C SER A 148 -6.86 -6.53 -65.16
N SER A 149 -7.04 -7.86 -64.98
CA SER A 149 -6.03 -8.97 -64.94
C SER A 149 -5.06 -9.03 -63.73
N SER A 150 -4.70 -10.19 -63.16
CA SER A 150 -5.10 -11.60 -63.39
C SER A 150 -4.86 -12.47 -62.13
N ASP A 151 -5.79 -13.38 -61.85
CA ASP A 151 -5.73 -14.46 -60.82
C ASP A 151 -4.77 -15.63 -61.25
N PRO A 152 -4.43 -16.67 -60.44
CA PRO A 152 -5.26 -17.32 -59.40
C PRO A 152 -4.59 -17.76 -58.07
N THR A 153 -5.37 -17.86 -56.97
CA THR A 153 -5.69 -19.16 -56.30
C THR A 153 -6.60 -19.07 -55.07
N LEU A 154 -7.87 -19.47 -55.27
CA LEU A 154 -8.81 -20.13 -54.33
C LEU A 154 -9.30 -19.41 -53.04
N PRO A 155 -10.55 -19.67 -52.59
CA PRO A 155 -11.36 -18.60 -52.03
C PRO A 155 -11.78 -18.78 -50.57
N CYS A 156 -11.67 -17.68 -49.82
CA CYS A 156 -12.52 -17.41 -48.66
C CYS A 156 -13.52 -16.32 -49.06
N ILE A 157 -14.82 -16.50 -48.80
CA ILE A 157 -15.79 -15.38 -48.65
C ILE A 157 -17.14 -15.86 -48.07
N ARG A 158 -17.52 -15.24 -46.95
CA ARG A 158 -18.91 -14.91 -46.55
C ARG A 158 -19.23 -13.51 -47.11
N PRO A 159 -20.47 -12.97 -47.00
CA PRO A 159 -21.80 -13.52 -47.27
C PRO A 159 -22.69 -12.53 -48.07
N ALA A 160 -23.92 -12.90 -48.43
CA ALA A 160 -25.02 -11.94 -48.57
C ALA A 160 -26.43 -12.58 -48.50
N SER A 161 -27.36 -11.83 -47.93
CA SER A 161 -28.81 -12.05 -47.70
C SER A 161 -29.67 -12.47 -48.90
N PRO A 162 -30.86 -13.05 -48.64
CA PRO A 162 -32.06 -12.88 -49.47
C PRO A 162 -33.21 -12.12 -48.75
N SER A 163 -34.19 -11.73 -49.55
CA SER A 163 -35.32 -10.85 -49.22
C SER A 163 -36.64 -11.58 -48.83
N SER A 164 -37.63 -10.78 -48.43
CA SER A 164 -39.02 -11.12 -48.07
C SER A 164 -39.78 -12.10 -48.98
N PRO A 165 -40.71 -12.91 -48.41
CA PRO A 165 -41.76 -13.60 -49.17
C PRO A 165 -43.14 -12.91 -49.09
N ARG A 166 -43.98 -13.13 -50.13
CA ARG A 166 -45.43 -12.89 -50.16
C ARG A 166 -46.20 -14.24 -50.05
N PRO A 167 -47.54 -14.23 -49.80
CA PRO A 167 -48.27 -15.37 -49.19
C PRO A 167 -48.99 -16.29 -50.20
N ILE A 168 -49.71 -17.33 -49.68
CA ILE A 168 -50.85 -18.16 -50.21
C ILE A 168 -50.68 -19.63 -49.74
N PRO A 169 -51.72 -20.47 -49.48
CA PRO A 169 -53.16 -20.24 -49.23
C PRO A 169 -53.69 -20.77 -47.87
N LEU A 170 -54.95 -20.45 -47.52
CA LEU A 170 -55.75 -21.24 -46.56
C LEU A 170 -56.22 -22.57 -47.17
N ILE A 171 -56.32 -23.63 -46.35
CA ILE A 171 -57.07 -24.85 -46.65
C ILE A 171 -58.23 -24.98 -45.65
N ARG A 172 -59.39 -25.44 -46.13
CA ARG A 172 -60.65 -25.53 -45.40
C ARG A 172 -60.67 -26.66 -44.36
N LEU A 173 -61.50 -26.46 -43.33
CA LEU A 173 -62.02 -27.53 -42.48
C LEU A 173 -63.14 -28.28 -43.22
N ASP A 174 -63.12 -29.60 -43.14
CA ASP A 174 -64.30 -30.46 -43.26
C ASP A 174 -64.41 -31.31 -41.98
N PRO A 175 -65.60 -31.51 -41.38
CA PRO A 175 -65.75 -32.19 -40.10
C PRO A 175 -66.22 -33.65 -40.27
N ASP A 176 -65.40 -34.63 -39.85
CA ASP A 176 -65.91 -35.92 -39.33
C ASP A 176 -64.78 -36.80 -38.75
N SER A 177 -64.76 -36.99 -37.42
CA SER A 177 -64.38 -38.25 -36.72
C SER A 177 -64.35 -38.05 -35.20
N ALA A 178 -64.70 -39.11 -34.45
CA ALA A 178 -65.00 -39.10 -33.02
C ALA A 178 -63.77 -38.94 -32.09
N PRO A 179 -63.95 -38.45 -30.84
CA PRO A 179 -62.84 -38.20 -29.92
C PRO A 179 -62.22 -39.48 -29.35
N VAL A 180 -60.90 -39.61 -29.43
CA VAL A 180 -60.13 -40.69 -28.78
C VAL A 180 -59.49 -40.17 -27.49
N SER A 181 -59.67 -40.91 -26.40
CA SER A 181 -59.19 -40.58 -25.05
C SER A 181 -57.65 -40.63 -24.90
N PRO A 182 -57.05 -39.81 -24.02
CA PRO A 182 -55.60 -39.77 -23.83
C PRO A 182 -55.04 -41.02 -23.13
N PRO A 183 -53.76 -41.38 -23.37
CA PRO A 183 -53.16 -42.60 -22.83
C PRO A 183 -52.90 -42.52 -21.31
N LYS A 184 -53.11 -43.64 -20.61
CA LYS A 184 -52.80 -43.80 -19.18
C LYS A 184 -51.29 -43.78 -18.92
N MET A 185 -50.86 -42.97 -17.96
CA MET A 185 -49.54 -43.07 -17.33
C MET A 185 -49.40 -44.38 -16.51
N PRO A 186 -48.19 -44.96 -16.40
CA PRO A 186 -47.92 -46.07 -15.49
C PRO A 186 -47.94 -45.62 -14.01
N PRO A 187 -48.19 -46.54 -13.06
CA PRO A 187 -48.36 -46.19 -11.65
C PRO A 187 -47.04 -45.79 -10.97
N LYS A 188 -47.08 -44.73 -10.15
CA LYS A 188 -45.97 -44.33 -9.27
C LYS A 188 -45.59 -45.48 -8.32
N ALA A 189 -44.34 -45.94 -8.40
CA ALA A 189 -43.73 -46.67 -7.30
C ALA A 189 -43.60 -45.74 -6.07
N LYS A 190 -43.91 -46.25 -4.88
CA LYS A 190 -43.77 -45.50 -3.63
C LYS A 190 -42.29 -45.36 -3.27
N ALA A 191 -41.68 -44.23 -3.64
CA ALA A 191 -40.45 -43.79 -2.99
C ALA A 191 -40.77 -43.36 -1.54
N ALA A 192 -39.91 -43.72 -0.59
CA ALA A 192 -40.10 -43.38 0.81
C ALA A 192 -40.04 -41.86 1.01
N SER A 193 -41.03 -41.30 1.71
CA SER A 193 -41.08 -39.88 2.06
C SER A 193 -40.09 -39.58 3.19
N SER A 194 -38.89 -39.11 2.84
CA SER A 194 -38.07 -38.34 3.77
C SER A 194 -38.76 -36.99 4.01
N ASN A 195 -39.08 -36.68 5.26
CA ASN A 195 -39.55 -35.35 5.65
C ASN A 195 -38.42 -34.33 5.44
N VAL A 196 -38.42 -33.68 4.28
CA VAL A 196 -37.68 -32.43 4.04
C VAL A 196 -38.64 -31.30 4.34
N ASN A 197 -38.22 -30.31 5.15
CA ASN A 197 -39.09 -29.18 5.47
C ASN A 197 -39.39 -28.39 4.19
N GLU A 198 -40.63 -27.94 4.00
CA GLU A 198 -40.98 -27.13 2.82
C GLU A 198 -40.19 -25.80 2.77
N ASP A 199 -39.79 -25.28 3.93
CA ASP A 199 -38.86 -24.15 4.06
C ASP A 199 -37.45 -24.44 3.51
N ASP A 200 -36.96 -25.68 3.56
CA ASP A 200 -35.64 -26.05 3.01
C ASP A 200 -35.69 -26.22 1.48
N ALA A 201 -36.83 -26.68 0.94
CA ALA A 201 -37.06 -26.76 -0.50
C ALA A 201 -37.08 -25.38 -1.19
N LEU A 202 -37.53 -24.33 -0.48
CA LEU A 202 -37.48 -22.93 -0.92
C LEU A 202 -36.10 -22.28 -0.79
N GLN A 203 -35.08 -22.99 -0.29
CA GLN A 203 -33.72 -22.48 -0.08
C GLN A 203 -32.68 -23.07 -1.05
N GLN A 204 -33.12 -23.93 -1.97
CA GLN A 204 -32.26 -24.76 -2.82
C GLN A 204 -32.53 -24.52 -4.31
N GLY A 205 -31.66 -23.75 -4.95
CA GLY A 205 -31.60 -23.66 -6.41
C GLY A 205 -30.88 -24.85 -7.03
N LYS A 206 -30.87 -24.90 -8.37
CA LYS A 206 -30.14 -25.91 -9.17
C LYS A 206 -29.25 -25.23 -10.19
N ILE A 207 -28.06 -25.78 -10.44
CA ILE A 207 -27.17 -25.26 -11.47
C ILE A 207 -27.76 -25.53 -12.86
N TYR A 208 -27.95 -24.47 -13.65
CA TYR A 208 -28.40 -24.52 -15.04
C TYR A 208 -27.23 -24.51 -16.03
N SER A 209 -26.23 -23.65 -15.80
CA SER A 209 -25.03 -23.58 -16.66
C SER A 209 -23.78 -23.15 -15.90
N ILE A 210 -22.61 -23.51 -16.44
CA ILE A 210 -21.29 -23.27 -15.85
C ILE A 210 -20.36 -22.73 -16.94
N SER A 211 -19.69 -21.61 -16.68
CA SER A 211 -18.73 -20.96 -17.58
C SER A 211 -17.52 -20.45 -16.79
N GLY A 212 -16.55 -21.34 -16.59
CA GLY A 212 -15.43 -21.09 -15.67
C GLY A 212 -15.95 -20.83 -14.24
N PRO A 213 -15.51 -19.77 -13.55
CA PRO A 213 -15.98 -19.43 -12.20
C PRO A 213 -17.36 -18.77 -12.17
N VAL A 214 -17.99 -18.52 -13.32
CA VAL A 214 -19.37 -18.00 -13.39
C VAL A 214 -20.33 -19.17 -13.55
N VAL A 215 -21.27 -19.29 -12.61
CA VAL A 215 -22.30 -20.33 -12.57
C VAL A 215 -23.66 -19.65 -12.63
N VAL A 216 -24.58 -20.16 -13.45
CA VAL A 216 -25.98 -19.72 -13.46
C VAL A 216 -26.83 -20.80 -12.82
N ALA A 217 -27.64 -20.41 -11.83
CA ALA A 217 -28.58 -21.29 -11.14
C ALA A 217 -30.03 -20.84 -11.39
N GLU A 218 -30.93 -21.81 -11.49
CA GLU A 218 -32.39 -21.69 -11.56
C GLU A 218 -33.03 -22.12 -10.23
N ASP A 219 -34.34 -21.89 -10.08
CA ASP A 219 -35.09 -22.04 -8.82
C ASP A 219 -34.51 -21.16 -7.68
N MET A 220 -34.06 -19.94 -8.01
CA MET A 220 -33.36 -19.01 -7.10
C MET A 220 -34.19 -17.78 -6.68
N ILE A 221 -35.51 -17.82 -6.86
CA ILE A 221 -36.44 -16.78 -6.39
C ILE A 221 -36.14 -16.30 -4.95
N GLY A 222 -36.17 -14.98 -4.77
CA GLY A 222 -35.95 -14.31 -3.50
C GLY A 222 -34.49 -14.22 -3.06
N VAL A 223 -33.52 -14.59 -3.91
CA VAL A 223 -32.09 -14.34 -3.69
C VAL A 223 -31.77 -12.84 -3.73
N ALA A 224 -30.85 -12.39 -2.87
CA ALA A 224 -30.39 -11.01 -2.87
C ALA A 224 -29.11 -10.83 -3.70
N MET A 225 -28.93 -9.63 -4.26
CA MET A 225 -27.64 -9.22 -4.85
C MET A 225 -26.56 -9.22 -3.77
N TYR A 226 -25.37 -9.73 -4.11
CA TYR A 226 -24.25 -9.95 -3.21
C TYR A 226 -24.51 -10.94 -2.06
N GLU A 227 -25.56 -11.77 -2.15
CA GLU A 227 -25.79 -12.89 -1.22
C GLU A 227 -24.72 -13.98 -1.43
N LEU A 228 -24.15 -14.48 -0.33
CA LEU A 228 -23.27 -15.65 -0.35
C LEU A 228 -24.12 -16.92 -0.50
N VAL A 229 -23.66 -17.83 -1.36
CA VAL A 229 -24.29 -19.12 -1.65
C VAL A 229 -23.24 -20.23 -1.58
N LYS A 230 -23.69 -21.47 -1.36
CA LYS A 230 -22.88 -22.68 -1.44
C LYS A 230 -23.27 -23.46 -2.69
N VAL A 231 -22.33 -23.66 -3.59
CA VAL A 231 -22.54 -24.21 -4.94
C VAL A 231 -21.99 -25.63 -5.00
N GLY A 232 -22.77 -26.56 -5.55
CA GLY A 232 -22.33 -27.94 -5.75
C GLY A 232 -22.42 -28.81 -4.49
N HIS A 233 -22.22 -30.11 -4.68
CA HIS A 233 -22.12 -31.07 -3.56
C HIS A 233 -20.92 -30.77 -2.64
N ASP A 234 -19.83 -30.23 -3.20
CA ASP A 234 -18.65 -29.75 -2.47
C ASP A 234 -18.93 -28.48 -1.64
N ASN A 235 -20.12 -27.87 -1.74
CA ASN A 235 -20.50 -26.65 -0.99
C ASN A 235 -19.55 -25.44 -1.21
N LEU A 236 -19.06 -25.27 -2.44
CA LEU A 236 -18.12 -24.22 -2.83
C LEU A 236 -18.70 -22.83 -2.53
N ALA A 237 -17.92 -21.95 -1.89
CA ALA A 237 -18.37 -20.58 -1.62
C ALA A 237 -18.51 -19.78 -2.93
N GLY A 238 -19.64 -19.09 -3.11
CA GLY A 238 -19.86 -18.15 -4.22
C GLY A 238 -20.75 -16.97 -3.82
N GLU A 239 -20.77 -15.92 -4.63
CA GLU A 239 -21.56 -14.71 -4.42
C GLU A 239 -22.45 -14.41 -5.63
N VAL A 240 -23.70 -14.01 -5.36
CA VAL A 240 -24.68 -13.67 -6.40
C VAL A 240 -24.39 -12.27 -6.95
N ILE A 241 -24.14 -12.17 -8.25
CA ILE A 241 -23.66 -10.94 -8.92
C ILE A 241 -24.63 -10.37 -9.95
N ARG A 242 -25.62 -11.15 -10.42
CA ARG A 242 -26.69 -10.70 -11.32
C ARG A 242 -27.92 -11.58 -11.12
N ILE A 243 -29.12 -10.99 -11.15
CA ILE A 243 -30.39 -11.71 -11.03
C ILE A 243 -31.23 -11.35 -12.26
N ASN A 244 -31.83 -12.36 -12.90
CA ASN A 244 -32.68 -12.22 -14.07
C ASN A 244 -33.91 -13.15 -13.95
N GLY A 245 -35.02 -12.62 -13.44
CA GLY A 245 -36.19 -13.43 -13.10
C GLY A 245 -35.86 -14.43 -11.99
N ASP A 246 -36.03 -15.71 -12.29
CA ASP A 246 -35.68 -16.84 -11.40
C ASP A 246 -34.21 -17.29 -11.54
N GLN A 247 -33.49 -16.83 -12.58
CA GLN A 247 -32.08 -17.16 -12.78
C GLN A 247 -31.16 -16.23 -11.98
N ALA A 248 -30.22 -16.81 -11.23
CA ALA A 248 -29.15 -16.11 -10.52
C ALA A 248 -27.79 -16.44 -11.12
N THR A 249 -27.05 -15.41 -11.55
CA THR A 249 -25.63 -15.53 -11.90
C THR A 249 -24.78 -15.39 -10.64
N ILE A 250 -23.97 -16.40 -10.39
CA ILE A 250 -23.13 -16.59 -9.21
C ILE A 250 -21.67 -16.61 -9.64
N GLN A 251 -20.83 -15.89 -8.90
CA GLN A 251 -19.38 -15.93 -9.03
C GLN A 251 -18.83 -16.82 -7.91
N VAL A 252 -18.19 -17.93 -8.28
CA VAL A 252 -17.61 -18.88 -7.31
C VAL A 252 -16.21 -18.39 -6.90
N TYR A 253 -15.95 -18.42 -5.59
CA TYR A 253 -14.65 -18.06 -4.97
C TYR A 253 -13.61 -19.19 -5.02
N GLU A 254 -14.03 -20.37 -5.46
CA GLU A 254 -13.22 -21.59 -5.59
C GLU A 254 -13.20 -22.09 -7.04
N GLU A 255 -12.40 -23.13 -7.31
CA GLU A 255 -12.36 -23.76 -8.62
C GLU A 255 -13.64 -24.58 -8.87
N THR A 256 -14.32 -24.32 -9.99
CA THR A 256 -15.59 -24.98 -10.39
C THR A 256 -15.40 -26.32 -11.11
N SER A 257 -14.17 -26.79 -11.29
CA SER A 257 -13.86 -28.04 -11.98
C SER A 257 -14.54 -29.25 -11.33
N GLY A 258 -15.42 -29.94 -12.06
CA GLY A 258 -16.15 -31.11 -11.54
C GLY A 258 -17.49 -30.81 -10.87
N VAL A 259 -17.91 -29.54 -10.81
CA VAL A 259 -19.31 -29.17 -10.55
C VAL A 259 -20.15 -29.52 -11.79
N THR A 260 -21.34 -30.08 -11.61
CA THR A 260 -22.21 -30.51 -12.72
C THR A 260 -23.54 -29.74 -12.81
N VAL A 261 -24.18 -29.82 -13.98
CA VAL A 261 -25.52 -29.26 -14.20
C VAL A 261 -26.55 -30.10 -13.44
N GLY A 262 -27.46 -29.45 -12.72
CA GLY A 262 -28.41 -30.08 -11.81
C GLY A 262 -27.93 -30.16 -10.35
N ASP A 263 -26.66 -29.87 -10.08
CA ASP A 263 -26.13 -29.79 -8.71
C ASP A 263 -26.88 -28.74 -7.86
N PRO A 264 -26.97 -28.93 -6.54
CA PRO A 264 -27.68 -28.01 -5.65
C PRO A 264 -26.92 -26.70 -5.42
N VAL A 265 -27.67 -25.62 -5.20
CA VAL A 265 -27.16 -24.33 -4.73
C VAL A 265 -27.92 -23.91 -3.47
N PHE A 266 -27.23 -23.85 -2.34
CA PHE A 266 -27.82 -23.48 -1.05
C PHE A 266 -27.60 -22.00 -0.74
N ARG A 267 -28.66 -21.34 -0.28
CA ARG A 267 -28.68 -19.91 0.03
C ARG A 267 -28.32 -19.62 1.49
N THR A 268 -27.43 -18.65 1.74
CA THR A 268 -27.06 -18.26 3.13
C THR A 268 -27.82 -17.06 3.69
N LYS A 269 -28.56 -16.32 2.84
CA LYS A 269 -29.31 -15.09 3.19
C LYS A 269 -28.45 -13.98 3.81
N LYS A 270 -27.11 -14.04 3.65
CA LYS A 270 -26.14 -13.07 4.16
C LYS A 270 -25.13 -12.73 3.06
N PRO A 271 -24.62 -11.48 2.98
CA PRO A 271 -23.53 -11.15 2.10
C PRO A 271 -22.20 -11.71 2.60
N LEU A 272 -21.16 -11.73 1.75
CA LEU A 272 -19.80 -12.04 2.18
C LEU A 272 -19.40 -11.14 3.37
N SER A 273 -19.15 -11.78 4.51
CA SER A 273 -18.94 -11.13 5.79
C SER A 273 -17.77 -11.78 6.52
N VAL A 274 -16.96 -10.97 7.19
CA VAL A 274 -15.79 -11.39 7.96
C VAL A 274 -16.12 -11.51 9.44
N GLU A 275 -15.51 -12.48 10.13
CA GLU A 275 -15.52 -12.58 11.59
C GLU A 275 -14.45 -11.63 12.17
N LEU A 276 -14.84 -10.75 13.08
CA LEU A 276 -13.98 -9.74 13.70
C LEU A 276 -13.99 -9.93 15.21
N GLY A 277 -12.82 -10.07 15.83
CA GLY A 277 -12.68 -10.33 17.27
C GLY A 277 -11.21 -10.59 17.67
N PRO A 278 -10.97 -11.05 18.91
CA PRO A 278 -9.65 -11.48 19.35
C PRO A 278 -9.23 -12.78 18.64
N GLY A 279 -7.97 -12.87 18.24
CA GLY A 279 -7.40 -13.94 17.42
C GLY A 279 -7.15 -13.58 15.96
N LEU A 280 -7.38 -12.32 15.56
CA LEU A 280 -7.06 -11.82 14.21
C LEU A 280 -5.57 -11.48 14.04
N LEU A 281 -4.89 -11.02 15.11
CA LEU A 281 -3.47 -10.74 15.06
C LEU A 281 -2.66 -12.04 15.06
N ASN A 282 -1.51 -12.04 14.38
CA ASN A 282 -0.72 -13.25 14.07
C ASN A 282 -1.45 -14.24 13.13
N GLY A 283 -2.68 -13.96 12.70
CA GLY A 283 -3.44 -14.79 11.77
C GLY A 283 -2.99 -14.63 10.30
N ILE A 284 -2.92 -15.76 9.59
CA ILE A 284 -2.64 -15.84 8.15
C ILE A 284 -3.88 -16.40 7.45
N TYR A 285 -4.52 -15.57 6.64
CA TYR A 285 -5.82 -15.82 6.03
C TYR A 285 -5.76 -15.93 4.50
N ASP A 286 -6.69 -16.65 3.89
CA ASP A 286 -6.96 -16.54 2.45
C ASP A 286 -7.88 -15.34 2.11
N GLY A 287 -8.21 -15.14 0.83
CA GLY A 287 -9.04 -14.02 0.37
C GLY A 287 -10.47 -13.99 0.94
N ILE A 288 -10.99 -15.12 1.41
CA ILE A 288 -12.31 -15.25 2.06
C ILE A 288 -12.21 -15.50 3.57
N GLN A 289 -11.07 -15.13 4.17
CA GLN A 289 -10.79 -15.16 5.61
C GLN A 289 -10.70 -16.55 6.26
N ARG A 290 -10.32 -17.60 5.52
CA ARG A 290 -10.01 -18.90 6.13
C ARG A 290 -8.54 -18.97 6.59
N PRO A 291 -8.25 -19.44 7.82
CA PRO A 291 -6.88 -19.53 8.32
C PRO A 291 -6.10 -20.67 7.65
N LEU A 292 -4.99 -20.34 6.99
CA LEU A 292 -4.20 -21.30 6.21
C LEU A 292 -3.54 -22.39 7.07
N GLU A 293 -3.11 -22.04 8.28
CA GLU A 293 -2.52 -22.98 9.24
C GLU A 293 -3.53 -24.07 9.65
N ALA A 294 -4.76 -23.67 9.99
CA ALA A 294 -5.81 -24.61 10.36
C ALA A 294 -6.25 -25.49 9.17
N ILE A 295 -6.32 -24.93 7.95
CA ILE A 295 -6.56 -25.72 6.73
C ILE A 295 -5.48 -26.80 6.58
N SER A 296 -4.20 -26.44 6.71
CA SER A 296 -3.07 -27.38 6.60
C SER A 296 -3.13 -28.48 7.67
N ASN A 297 -3.43 -28.12 8.93
CA ASN A 297 -3.55 -29.06 10.04
C ASN A 297 -4.72 -30.05 9.87
N ILE A 298 -5.85 -29.59 9.34
CA ILE A 298 -7.04 -30.41 9.07
C ILE A 298 -6.84 -31.31 7.83
N SER A 299 -6.33 -30.75 6.73
CA SER A 299 -6.15 -31.48 5.47
C SER A 299 -4.96 -32.44 5.49
N LYS A 300 -3.94 -32.15 6.33
CA LYS A 300 -2.63 -32.81 6.36
C LYS A 300 -1.96 -32.86 4.98
N SER A 301 -2.21 -31.83 4.18
CA SER A 301 -1.79 -31.70 2.78
C SER A 301 -1.20 -30.32 2.52
N ILE A 302 -0.27 -30.24 1.56
CA ILE A 302 0.27 -28.97 1.04
C ILE A 302 -0.75 -28.22 0.15
N TYR A 303 -1.83 -28.90 -0.26
CA TYR A 303 -2.88 -28.31 -1.09
C TYR A 303 -4.10 -27.94 -0.25
N ILE A 304 -4.73 -26.83 -0.61
CA ILE A 304 -6.02 -26.41 -0.05
C ILE A 304 -7.12 -27.26 -0.70
N PRO A 305 -7.85 -28.11 0.05
CA PRO A 305 -8.97 -28.85 -0.51
C PRO A 305 -10.14 -27.92 -0.83
N ARG A 306 -10.89 -28.24 -1.88
CA ARG A 306 -12.11 -27.51 -2.26
C ARG A 306 -13.24 -27.77 -1.27
N GLY A 307 -14.16 -26.82 -1.13
CA GLY A 307 -15.29 -26.92 -0.22
C GLY A 307 -14.93 -26.82 1.27
N VAL A 308 -13.66 -26.52 1.59
CA VAL A 308 -13.18 -26.55 2.98
C VAL A 308 -13.74 -25.37 3.77
N SER A 309 -14.58 -25.69 4.76
CA SER A 309 -15.27 -24.74 5.63
C SER A 309 -14.62 -24.75 7.02
N VAL A 310 -13.60 -23.92 7.21
CA VAL A 310 -12.96 -23.65 8.51
C VAL A 310 -13.48 -22.31 9.07
N ALA A 311 -13.64 -22.20 10.39
CA ALA A 311 -13.95 -20.93 11.05
C ALA A 311 -12.78 -19.94 10.90
N ALA A 312 -13.06 -18.63 10.85
CA ALA A 312 -12.01 -17.63 10.71
C ALA A 312 -11.27 -17.38 12.04
N LEU A 313 -12.01 -17.44 13.16
CA LEU A 313 -11.45 -17.37 14.50
C LEU A 313 -11.46 -18.76 15.17
N ASP A 314 -10.42 -19.02 15.96
CA ASP A 314 -10.33 -20.22 16.80
C ASP A 314 -11.46 -20.20 17.86
N ARG A 315 -12.18 -21.31 17.95
CA ARG A 315 -13.34 -21.50 18.83
C ARG A 315 -12.99 -22.24 20.11
N GLU A 316 -11.84 -22.89 20.17
CA GLU A 316 -11.35 -23.64 21.34
C GLU A 316 -10.47 -22.77 22.23
N LYS A 317 -9.73 -21.82 21.63
CA LYS A 317 -8.91 -20.87 22.37
C LYS A 317 -9.74 -19.98 23.30
N LYS A 318 -9.35 -19.98 24.57
CA LYS A 318 -9.89 -19.10 25.62
C LYS A 318 -9.10 -17.81 25.74
N TRP A 319 -9.79 -16.76 26.14
CA TRP A 319 -9.26 -15.41 26.31
C TRP A 319 -9.68 -14.85 27.67
N GLU A 320 -8.77 -14.16 28.36
CA GLU A 320 -9.10 -13.45 29.61
C GLU A 320 -9.90 -12.19 29.29
N PHE A 321 -11.19 -12.22 29.61
CA PHE A 321 -12.14 -11.14 29.42
C PHE A 321 -12.29 -10.30 30.69
N THR A 322 -12.27 -8.97 30.54
CA THR A 322 -12.56 -8.02 31.61
C THR A 322 -13.73 -7.10 31.18
N PRO A 323 -14.90 -7.16 31.85
CA PRO A 323 -16.01 -6.26 31.54
C PRO A 323 -15.71 -4.81 31.93
N THR A 324 -16.16 -3.85 31.12
CA THR A 324 -15.99 -2.41 31.37
C THR A 324 -17.27 -1.71 31.84
N LEU A 325 -18.44 -2.27 31.49
CA LEU A 325 -19.77 -1.74 31.81
C LEU A 325 -20.50 -2.62 32.85
N LYS A 326 -21.60 -2.10 33.40
CA LYS A 326 -22.43 -2.77 34.41
C LYS A 326 -23.81 -3.14 33.86
N VAL A 327 -24.48 -4.06 34.55
CA VAL A 327 -25.90 -4.36 34.29
C VAL A 327 -26.73 -3.13 34.63
N GLY A 328 -27.65 -2.76 33.73
CA GLY A 328 -28.46 -1.56 33.80
C GLY A 328 -27.91 -0.35 33.01
N ASP A 329 -26.66 -0.39 32.55
CA ASP A 329 -26.11 0.68 31.72
C ASP A 329 -26.76 0.67 30.32
N HIS A 330 -26.97 1.86 29.75
CA HIS A 330 -27.37 2.02 28.35
C HIS A 330 -26.15 1.92 27.44
N ILE A 331 -26.27 1.16 26.35
CA ILE A 331 -25.21 0.88 25.39
C ILE A 331 -25.68 1.12 23.94
N SER A 332 -24.74 1.55 23.10
CA SER A 332 -24.90 1.92 21.70
C SER A 332 -23.81 1.31 20.81
N GLY A 333 -24.04 1.31 19.50
CA GLY A 333 -23.14 0.68 18.53
C GLY A 333 -21.76 1.34 18.51
N GLY A 334 -20.70 0.54 18.70
CA GLY A 334 -19.32 1.01 18.83
C GLY A 334 -18.84 1.23 20.27
N ASP A 335 -19.71 1.10 21.27
CA ASP A 335 -19.31 1.18 22.68
C ASP A 335 -18.39 0.01 23.07
N VAL A 336 -17.39 0.29 23.91
CA VAL A 336 -16.50 -0.71 24.51
C VAL A 336 -17.16 -1.26 25.77
N TRP A 337 -17.57 -2.53 25.73
CA TRP A 337 -18.21 -3.21 26.87
C TRP A 337 -17.29 -4.19 27.59
N GLY A 338 -16.16 -4.55 26.98
CA GLY A 338 -15.12 -5.34 27.61
C GLY A 338 -13.77 -5.22 26.91
N THR A 339 -12.72 -5.67 27.59
CA THR A 339 -11.36 -5.74 27.07
C THR A 339 -10.77 -7.13 27.23
N VAL A 340 -9.93 -7.53 26.28
CA VAL A 340 -9.25 -8.83 26.21
C VAL A 340 -7.76 -8.60 26.03
N PHE A 341 -6.93 -9.37 26.73
CA PHE A 341 -5.49 -9.44 26.42
C PHE A 341 -5.27 -10.35 25.21
N GLU A 342 -4.82 -9.80 24.08
CA GLU A 342 -4.52 -10.59 22.88
C GLU A 342 -3.04 -10.93 22.75
N ASN A 343 -2.18 -9.91 22.72
CA ASN A 343 -0.73 -10.01 22.47
C ASN A 343 0.03 -8.93 23.25
N SER A 344 1.37 -9.07 23.37
CA SER A 344 2.24 -8.07 24.00
C SER A 344 2.07 -6.65 23.44
N PHE A 345 1.86 -6.51 22.12
CA PHE A 345 1.63 -5.21 21.47
C PHE A 345 0.22 -4.65 21.66
N LEU A 346 -0.78 -5.52 21.84
CA LEU A 346 -2.17 -5.14 22.06
C LEU A 346 -2.65 -5.74 23.40
N PRO A 347 -2.22 -5.16 24.54
CA PRO A 347 -2.56 -5.68 25.87
C PRO A 347 -4.05 -5.48 26.23
N SER A 348 -4.77 -4.65 25.48
CA SER A 348 -6.20 -4.39 25.64
C SER A 348 -6.88 -4.30 24.28
N HIS A 349 -7.14 -5.45 23.67
CA HIS A 349 -8.08 -5.57 22.54
C HIS A 349 -9.47 -5.17 23.05
N LYS A 350 -10.08 -4.15 22.43
CA LYS A 350 -11.36 -3.58 22.88
C LYS A 350 -12.51 -4.28 22.18
N ILE A 351 -13.37 -4.95 22.93
CA ILE A 351 -14.56 -5.62 22.39
C ILE A 351 -15.67 -4.57 22.22
N LEU A 352 -16.05 -4.35 20.97
CA LEU A 352 -17.00 -3.32 20.56
C LEU A 352 -18.40 -3.91 20.39
N LEU A 353 -19.45 -3.18 20.77
CA LEU A 353 -20.82 -3.55 20.39
C LEU A 353 -21.00 -3.36 18.86
N PRO A 354 -21.64 -4.30 18.12
CA PRO A 354 -21.89 -4.13 16.69
C PRO A 354 -22.61 -2.81 16.36
N PRO A 355 -22.20 -2.05 15.31
CA PRO A 355 -22.68 -0.67 15.07
C PRO A 355 -24.20 -0.45 14.91
N ARG A 356 -24.97 -1.51 14.66
CA ARG A 356 -26.45 -1.45 14.52
C ARG A 356 -27.20 -1.80 15.81
N ALA A 357 -26.50 -2.26 16.84
CA ALA A 357 -27.08 -2.63 18.12
C ALA A 357 -27.12 -1.43 19.07
N ARG A 358 -28.13 -1.40 19.93
CA ARG A 358 -28.33 -0.44 21.02
C ARG A 358 -29.30 -1.04 22.03
N GLY A 359 -29.30 -0.56 23.26
CA GLY A 359 -30.28 -0.96 24.28
C GLY A 359 -29.73 -0.83 25.70
N THR A 360 -30.31 -1.59 26.63
CA THR A 360 -29.89 -1.61 28.04
C THR A 360 -29.32 -2.98 28.39
N ILE A 361 -28.20 -3.03 29.11
CA ILE A 361 -27.54 -4.28 29.48
C ILE A 361 -28.37 -5.01 30.53
N THR A 362 -28.89 -6.20 30.21
CA THR A 362 -29.63 -7.06 31.16
C THR A 362 -28.72 -8.08 31.85
N LYS A 363 -27.66 -8.51 31.16
CA LYS A 363 -26.66 -9.45 31.68
C LYS A 363 -25.31 -9.17 31.04
N ILE A 364 -24.26 -9.22 31.85
CA ILE A 364 -22.86 -9.20 31.39
C ILE A 364 -22.07 -10.28 32.13
N ALA A 365 -21.15 -10.94 31.44
CA ALA A 365 -20.25 -11.92 32.03
C ALA A 365 -19.28 -11.25 33.02
N SER A 366 -18.96 -11.98 34.10
CA SER A 366 -17.90 -11.60 35.04
C SER A 366 -16.52 -11.64 34.40
N LYS A 367 -15.50 -11.08 35.07
CA LYS A 367 -14.10 -11.29 34.65
C LYS A 367 -13.78 -12.80 34.68
N GLY A 368 -13.18 -13.33 33.61
CA GLY A 368 -12.86 -14.76 33.52
C GLY A 368 -12.34 -15.17 32.13
N GLU A 369 -12.08 -16.47 31.96
CA GLU A 369 -11.69 -17.06 30.67
C GLU A 369 -12.94 -17.50 29.89
N TYR A 370 -13.07 -17.03 28.65
CA TYR A 370 -14.16 -17.38 27.74
C TYR A 370 -13.66 -17.60 26.32
N THR A 371 -14.38 -18.40 25.54
CA THR A 371 -14.11 -18.56 24.10
C THR A 371 -14.68 -17.39 23.30
N VAL A 372 -14.27 -17.29 22.04
CA VAL A 372 -14.75 -16.25 21.11
C VAL A 372 -16.26 -16.34 20.82
N VAL A 373 -16.84 -17.55 20.97
CA VAL A 373 -18.24 -17.87 20.64
C VAL A 373 -19.17 -17.74 21.85
N ASP A 374 -18.63 -17.75 23.08
CA ASP A 374 -19.42 -17.64 24.29
C ASP A 374 -20.20 -16.32 24.35
N LYS A 375 -21.47 -16.39 24.73
CA LYS A 375 -22.39 -15.25 24.78
C LYS A 375 -22.19 -14.51 26.10
N LEU A 376 -21.50 -13.37 26.05
CA LEU A 376 -21.08 -12.64 27.25
C LEU A 376 -21.96 -11.45 27.59
N LEU A 377 -22.69 -10.90 26.62
CA LEU A 377 -23.51 -9.70 26.79
C LEU A 377 -24.94 -9.98 26.32
N GLU A 378 -25.93 -9.66 27.15
CA GLU A 378 -27.35 -9.63 26.79
C GLU A 378 -27.84 -8.18 26.86
N VAL A 379 -28.39 -7.69 25.75
CA VAL A 379 -28.91 -6.32 25.62
C VAL A 379 -30.40 -6.41 25.27
N GLU A 380 -31.21 -5.62 25.98
CA GLU A 380 -32.64 -5.48 25.72
C GLU A 380 -32.95 -4.14 25.05
N PHE A 381 -33.71 -4.20 23.96
CA PHE A 381 -34.18 -3.05 23.20
C PHE A 381 -35.59 -3.32 22.67
N ASP A 382 -36.52 -2.38 22.89
CA ASP A 382 -37.94 -2.49 22.53
C ASP A 382 -38.59 -3.84 22.96
N GLY A 383 -38.24 -4.32 24.15
CA GLY A 383 -38.71 -5.61 24.71
C GLY A 383 -38.10 -6.86 24.08
N LYS A 384 -37.18 -6.72 23.12
CA LYS A 384 -36.43 -7.82 22.51
C LYS A 384 -35.05 -7.93 23.12
N LYS A 385 -34.75 -9.09 23.70
CA LYS A 385 -33.42 -9.48 24.19
C LYS A 385 -32.57 -10.01 23.04
N THR A 386 -31.32 -9.56 22.98
CA THR A 386 -30.31 -9.98 21.99
C THR A 386 -29.00 -10.29 22.69
N GLU A 387 -28.40 -11.43 22.34
CA GLU A 387 -27.16 -11.91 22.95
C GLU A 387 -25.98 -11.67 21.99
N TYR A 388 -24.85 -11.22 22.53
CA TYR A 388 -23.62 -10.92 21.78
C TYR A 388 -22.43 -11.71 22.35
N PRO A 389 -21.67 -12.42 21.49
CA PRO A 389 -20.37 -13.00 21.85
C PRO A 389 -19.24 -11.98 21.66
N MET A 390 -17.98 -12.38 21.87
CA MET A 390 -16.83 -11.50 21.62
C MET A 390 -16.66 -11.17 20.13
N MET A 391 -16.93 -12.12 19.24
CA MET A 391 -16.87 -11.90 17.80
C MET A 391 -18.11 -11.17 17.26
N GLN A 392 -17.89 -10.33 16.25
CA GLN A 392 -18.94 -9.77 15.41
C GLN A 392 -18.71 -10.17 13.95
N SER A 393 -19.79 -10.34 13.18
CA SER A 393 -19.70 -10.54 11.73
C SER A 393 -20.03 -9.24 11.01
N TRP A 394 -19.21 -8.83 10.02
CA TRP A 394 -19.42 -7.59 9.27
C TRP A 394 -19.27 -7.78 7.75
N PRO A 395 -20.19 -7.26 6.90
CA PRO A 395 -20.10 -7.38 5.45
C PRO A 395 -18.89 -6.62 4.86
N VAL A 396 -18.06 -7.30 4.06
CA VAL A 396 -16.79 -6.73 3.56
C VAL A 396 -16.96 -5.55 2.59
N ARG A 397 -18.08 -5.55 1.84
CA ARG A 397 -18.43 -4.52 0.86
C ARG A 397 -19.04 -3.26 1.50
N VAL A 398 -19.34 -3.28 2.81
CA VAL A 398 -19.92 -2.13 3.53
C VAL A 398 -18.84 -1.51 4.43
N PRO A 399 -18.47 -0.23 4.26
CA PRO A 399 -17.51 0.42 5.14
C PRO A 399 -18.06 0.50 6.57
N ARG A 400 -17.20 0.28 7.57
CA ARG A 400 -17.61 0.39 8.98
C ARG A 400 -17.91 1.86 9.32
N PRO A 401 -19.09 2.14 9.91
CA PRO A 401 -19.55 3.51 10.15
C PRO A 401 -18.69 4.21 11.22
N THR A 402 -18.59 5.53 11.10
CA THR A 402 -17.76 6.41 11.96
C THR A 402 -18.58 7.61 12.39
N ASN A 403 -18.15 8.34 13.43
CA ASN A 403 -18.87 9.53 13.88
C ASN A 403 -18.57 10.72 12.97
N ASP A 404 -17.29 11.06 12.85
CA ASP A 404 -16.80 12.19 12.04
C ASP A 404 -15.50 11.80 11.31
N LYS A 405 -15.36 12.21 10.04
CA LYS A 405 -14.06 12.21 9.34
C LYS A 405 -13.24 13.43 9.79
N MET A 406 -11.99 13.22 10.18
CA MET A 406 -11.08 14.26 10.68
C MET A 406 -9.95 14.54 9.68
N SER A 407 -9.38 15.74 9.73
CA SER A 407 -8.13 16.05 9.03
C SER A 407 -6.95 15.28 9.64
N ALA A 408 -6.02 14.84 8.78
CA ALA A 408 -4.87 14.03 9.15
C ALA A 408 -3.63 14.91 9.36
N ASP A 409 -3.44 15.38 10.60
CA ASP A 409 -2.36 16.33 10.97
C ASP A 409 -1.08 15.67 11.52
N GLN A 410 -1.00 14.33 11.54
CA GLN A 410 0.15 13.58 12.06
C GLN A 410 0.88 12.86 10.91
N PRO A 411 2.22 12.94 10.82
CA PRO A 411 2.96 12.29 9.75
C PRO A 411 2.97 10.76 9.91
N PHE A 412 2.83 10.08 8.79
CA PHE A 412 3.09 8.65 8.67
C PHE A 412 4.58 8.46 8.43
N ILE A 413 5.30 8.12 9.49
CA ILE A 413 6.75 7.93 9.45
C ILE A 413 7.01 6.53 8.91
N VAL A 414 7.83 6.41 7.88
CA VAL A 414 8.24 5.13 7.27
C VAL A 414 9.66 4.73 7.67
N GLY A 415 10.49 5.70 8.10
CA GLY A 415 11.90 5.51 8.42
C GLY A 415 12.81 5.60 7.20
N GLN A 416 12.30 5.99 6.03
CA GLN A 416 13.05 6.15 4.79
C GLN A 416 13.18 7.63 4.45
N ARG A 417 14.41 8.15 4.38
CA ARG A 417 14.72 9.59 4.25
C ARG A 417 13.96 10.28 3.11
N VAL A 418 13.98 9.68 1.92
CA VAL A 418 13.28 10.23 0.74
C VAL A 418 11.76 10.24 0.90
N LEU A 419 11.18 9.25 1.60
CA LEU A 419 9.74 9.16 1.84
C LEU A 419 9.30 10.17 2.90
N ASP A 420 10.01 10.23 4.03
CA ASP A 420 9.63 11.06 5.16
C ASP A 420 10.00 12.55 4.98
N ALA A 421 10.98 12.87 4.12
CA ALA A 421 11.38 14.26 3.85
C ALA A 421 10.73 14.84 2.59
N LEU A 422 10.90 14.21 1.42
CA LEU A 422 10.48 14.81 0.14
C LEU A 422 9.00 14.55 -0.18
N PHE A 423 8.50 13.35 0.12
CA PHE A 423 7.15 12.91 -0.25
C PHE A 423 6.34 12.38 0.95
N PRO A 424 6.25 13.15 2.06
CA PRO A 424 5.69 12.65 3.30
C PRO A 424 4.21 12.29 3.17
N SER A 425 3.79 11.26 3.90
CA SER A 425 2.40 10.86 4.05
C SER A 425 1.90 11.16 5.47
N VAL A 426 0.60 10.98 5.70
CA VAL A 426 -0.09 11.26 6.97
C VAL A 426 -0.77 10.01 7.51
N GLN A 427 -0.93 9.92 8.82
CA GLN A 427 -1.72 8.85 9.45
C GLN A 427 -3.19 9.01 9.09
N GLY A 428 -3.72 8.06 8.31
CA GLY A 428 -5.01 8.19 7.62
C GLY A 428 -4.89 8.57 6.13
N GLY A 429 -3.69 8.67 5.59
CA GLY A 429 -3.43 9.08 4.21
C GLY A 429 -3.56 7.96 3.17
N THR A 430 -3.65 8.36 1.90
CA THR A 430 -3.63 7.46 0.73
C THR A 430 -2.32 7.59 -0.04
N VAL A 431 -1.64 6.48 -0.24
CA VAL A 431 -0.35 6.39 -0.95
C VAL A 431 -0.45 5.38 -2.07
N ALA A 432 0.04 5.73 -3.27
CA ALA A 432 0.33 4.79 -4.33
C ALA A 432 1.84 4.62 -4.53
N ILE A 433 2.27 3.36 -4.69
CA ILE A 433 3.64 2.98 -5.06
C ILE A 433 3.58 2.27 -6.42
N PRO A 434 3.53 2.99 -7.55
CA PRO A 434 3.71 2.35 -8.84
C PRO A 434 5.18 2.00 -9.08
N GLY A 435 5.39 0.94 -9.85
CA GLY A 435 6.70 0.63 -10.39
C GLY A 435 6.68 -0.67 -11.19
N ALA A 436 7.67 -0.86 -12.05
CA ALA A 436 7.86 -2.13 -12.70
C ALA A 436 8.16 -3.26 -11.68
N PHE A 437 8.11 -4.51 -12.14
CA PHE A 437 8.58 -5.65 -11.34
C PHE A 437 10.08 -5.52 -11.07
N GLY A 438 10.50 -5.85 -9.84
CA GLY A 438 11.90 -5.75 -9.41
C GLY A 438 12.39 -4.35 -8.99
N CYS A 439 11.55 -3.31 -9.01
CA CYS A 439 11.96 -1.97 -8.55
C CYS A 439 12.09 -1.81 -7.03
N GLY A 440 11.65 -2.79 -6.22
CA GLY A 440 11.72 -2.73 -4.75
C GLY A 440 10.40 -2.40 -4.04
N LYS A 441 9.24 -2.54 -4.70
CA LYS A 441 7.91 -2.31 -4.09
C LYS A 441 7.73 -3.07 -2.77
N THR A 442 7.92 -4.38 -2.79
CA THR A 442 7.78 -5.27 -1.63
C THR A 442 8.80 -4.96 -0.53
N VAL A 443 10.00 -4.47 -0.88
CA VAL A 443 11.00 -4.00 0.10
C VAL A 443 10.48 -2.76 0.83
N ILE A 444 9.87 -1.80 0.12
CA ILE A 444 9.24 -0.64 0.76
C ILE A 444 8.05 -1.07 1.63
N SER A 445 7.19 -1.98 1.15
CA SER A 445 6.10 -2.55 1.95
C SER A 445 6.61 -3.24 3.24
N GLN A 446 7.70 -4.01 3.14
CA GLN A 446 8.35 -4.64 4.29
C GLN A 446 8.94 -3.60 5.26
N SER A 447 9.62 -2.56 4.75
CA SER A 447 10.13 -1.44 5.56
C SER A 447 9.02 -0.69 6.29
N VAL A 448 7.92 -0.36 5.61
CA VAL A 448 6.74 0.26 6.24
C VAL A 448 6.16 -0.69 7.31
N SER A 449 6.14 -2.01 7.09
CA SER A 449 5.61 -2.98 8.07
C SER A 449 6.47 -3.08 9.35
N LYS A 450 7.79 -2.95 9.20
CA LYS A 450 8.76 -2.92 10.30
C LYS A 450 8.71 -1.60 11.06
N PHE A 451 8.85 -0.50 10.35
CA PHE A 451 9.29 0.78 10.91
C PHE A 451 8.19 1.85 11.01
N SER A 452 6.99 1.58 10.50
CA SER A 452 5.92 2.57 10.59
C SER A 452 5.49 2.84 12.03
N ASN A 453 5.12 4.09 12.28
CA ASN A 453 4.54 4.57 13.53
C ASN A 453 3.04 4.17 13.69
N SER A 454 2.65 3.03 13.12
CA SER A 454 1.32 2.43 13.23
C SER A 454 1.31 1.30 14.26
N ASP A 455 0.19 1.17 14.98
CA ASP A 455 0.01 0.19 16.03
C ASP A 455 -0.17 -1.22 15.45
N ILE A 456 -0.90 -1.31 14.32
CA ILE A 456 -1.26 -2.57 13.65
C ILE A 456 -1.02 -2.46 12.14
N ILE A 457 -0.53 -3.55 11.55
CA ILE A 457 -0.32 -3.69 10.10
C ILE A 457 -1.29 -4.72 9.53
N VAL A 458 -1.95 -4.39 8.42
CA VAL A 458 -2.76 -5.34 7.65
C VAL A 458 -2.17 -5.48 6.26
N TYR A 459 -1.54 -6.61 5.96
CA TYR A 459 -0.92 -6.86 4.67
C TYR A 459 -1.82 -7.75 3.80
N VAL A 460 -2.21 -7.25 2.63
CA VAL A 460 -2.99 -8.00 1.64
C VAL A 460 -2.12 -8.30 0.42
N GLY A 461 -1.70 -9.55 0.30
CA GLY A 461 -1.14 -10.11 -0.92
C GLY A 461 -2.28 -10.43 -1.89
N CYS A 462 -2.42 -9.65 -2.96
CA CYS A 462 -3.45 -9.81 -3.99
C CYS A 462 -2.80 -10.18 -5.32
N GLY A 463 -2.84 -11.47 -5.67
CA GLY A 463 -2.40 -11.98 -6.98
C GLY A 463 -0.89 -12.04 -7.18
N GLU A 464 -0.11 -11.95 -6.10
CA GLU A 464 1.35 -12.04 -6.13
C GLU A 464 1.84 -13.49 -6.33
N ARG A 465 3.12 -13.66 -6.66
CA ARG A 465 3.69 -14.99 -6.87
C ARG A 465 3.75 -15.75 -5.54
N GLY A 466 3.57 -17.07 -5.61
CA GLY A 466 3.68 -17.93 -4.43
C GLY A 466 5.01 -17.78 -3.69
N ASN A 467 6.11 -17.57 -4.42
CA ASN A 467 7.44 -17.36 -3.84
C ASN A 467 7.56 -16.02 -3.10
N GLU A 468 6.99 -14.94 -3.63
CA GLU A 468 7.00 -13.60 -3.00
C GLU A 468 6.19 -13.63 -1.68
N MET A 469 5.04 -14.34 -1.69
CA MET A 469 4.28 -14.58 -0.46
C MET A 469 4.99 -15.52 0.52
N ALA A 470 5.71 -16.55 0.04
CA ALA A 470 6.47 -17.45 0.90
C ALA A 470 7.66 -16.75 1.58
N GLU A 471 8.34 -15.83 0.87
CA GLU A 471 9.38 -14.95 1.43
C GLU A 471 8.80 -14.06 2.54
N VAL A 472 7.69 -13.38 2.28
CA VAL A 472 6.95 -12.59 3.30
C VAL A 472 6.58 -13.44 4.53
N LEU A 473 6.03 -14.65 4.31
CA LEU A 473 5.61 -15.55 5.39
C LEU A 473 6.78 -16.14 6.20
N LYS A 474 7.97 -16.25 5.60
CA LYS A 474 9.19 -16.71 6.28
C LYS A 474 9.87 -15.58 7.05
N ASP A 475 10.02 -14.41 6.42
CA ASP A 475 10.76 -13.28 6.99
C ASP A 475 9.98 -12.62 8.14
N PHE A 476 8.66 -12.43 8.02
CA PHE A 476 7.89 -11.67 9.01
C PHE A 476 7.95 -12.25 10.44
N PRO A 477 7.94 -13.57 10.66
CA PRO A 477 8.20 -14.16 11.98
C PRO A 477 9.61 -13.89 12.54
N GLU A 478 10.65 -13.86 11.69
CA GLU A 478 12.05 -13.63 12.10
C GLU A 478 12.32 -12.16 12.48
N LEU A 479 11.52 -11.24 11.93
CA LEU A 479 11.68 -9.80 12.12
C LEU A 479 11.13 -9.34 13.49
N THR A 480 12.03 -8.78 14.31
CA THR A 480 11.70 -8.24 15.63
C THR A 480 11.78 -6.72 15.66
N ILE A 481 10.93 -6.10 16.48
CA ILE A 481 10.99 -4.68 16.82
C ILE A 481 11.15 -4.52 18.32
N GLU A 482 11.80 -3.43 18.74
CA GLU A 482 11.96 -3.10 20.15
C GLU A 482 10.86 -2.15 20.60
N VAL A 483 9.99 -2.61 21.51
CA VAL A 483 8.92 -1.82 22.13
C VAL A 483 9.04 -1.97 23.64
N ASP A 484 9.04 -0.84 24.35
CA ASP A 484 9.23 -0.76 25.80
C ASP A 484 10.46 -1.55 26.32
N GLY A 485 11.54 -1.57 25.54
CA GLY A 485 12.79 -2.29 25.85
C GLY A 485 12.70 -3.82 25.69
N ARG A 486 11.66 -4.33 25.00
CA ARG A 486 11.47 -5.74 24.70
C ARG A 486 11.52 -5.97 23.19
N LYS A 487 12.27 -7.00 22.76
CA LYS A 487 12.24 -7.45 21.36
C LYS A 487 11.10 -8.42 21.15
N GLU A 488 10.17 -8.06 20.28
CA GLU A 488 8.95 -8.83 19.98
C GLU A 488 8.76 -8.94 18.46
N PRO A 489 8.28 -10.08 17.92
CA PRO A 489 8.18 -10.31 16.48
C PRO A 489 7.01 -9.55 15.86
N ILE A 490 7.20 -8.96 14.67
CA ILE A 490 6.19 -8.09 14.02
C ILE A 490 4.87 -8.80 13.71
N MET A 491 4.89 -10.13 13.57
CA MET A 491 3.68 -10.95 13.37
C MET A 491 2.63 -10.77 14.47
N LYS A 492 3.02 -10.53 15.72
CA LYS A 492 2.07 -10.29 16.83
C LYS A 492 1.25 -9.00 16.69
N ARG A 493 1.64 -8.07 15.81
CA ARG A 493 0.89 -6.84 15.46
C ARG A 493 0.41 -6.81 14.00
N THR A 494 0.56 -7.92 13.29
CA THR A 494 0.27 -8.00 11.85
C THR A 494 -0.81 -9.04 11.58
N THR A 495 -1.74 -8.73 10.68
CA THR A 495 -2.64 -9.71 10.06
C THR A 495 -2.27 -9.84 8.59
N LEU A 496 -2.02 -11.07 8.12
CA LEU A 496 -1.66 -11.35 6.74
C LEU A 496 -2.86 -11.97 6.00
N ILE A 497 -3.20 -11.42 4.84
CA ILE A 497 -4.19 -11.97 3.91
C ILE A 497 -3.44 -12.36 2.64
N ALA A 498 -3.20 -13.65 2.46
CA ALA A 498 -2.41 -14.22 1.39
C ALA A 498 -3.33 -14.78 0.29
N ASN A 499 -3.48 -14.04 -0.80
CA ASN A 499 -4.14 -14.53 -2.02
C ASN A 499 -3.12 -14.58 -3.17
N THR A 500 -2.62 -15.77 -3.51
CA THR A 500 -1.62 -15.95 -4.57
C THR A 500 -2.23 -15.84 -5.98
N SER A 501 -1.38 -15.69 -7.00
CA SER A 501 -1.78 -15.73 -8.41
C SER A 501 -2.46 -17.04 -8.85
N ASN A 502 -2.19 -18.17 -8.17
CA ASN A 502 -2.86 -19.44 -8.45
C ASN A 502 -4.26 -19.54 -7.78
N MET A 503 -4.59 -18.65 -6.85
CA MET A 503 -5.93 -18.63 -6.25
C MET A 503 -6.95 -17.98 -7.21
N PRO A 504 -8.24 -18.38 -7.11
CA PRO A 504 -9.29 -17.92 -8.01
C PRO A 504 -9.45 -16.41 -8.10
N VAL A 505 -9.86 -15.97 -9.28
CA VAL A 505 -9.98 -14.55 -9.67
C VAL A 505 -10.91 -13.77 -8.73
N ALA A 506 -12.02 -14.40 -8.33
CA ALA A 506 -12.98 -13.84 -7.39
C ALA A 506 -12.36 -13.60 -6.00
N ALA A 507 -11.53 -14.52 -5.50
CA ALA A 507 -10.88 -14.39 -4.20
C ALA A 507 -9.88 -13.20 -4.16
N ARG A 508 -9.37 -12.77 -5.33
CA ARG A 508 -8.55 -11.55 -5.46
C ARG A 508 -9.35 -10.26 -5.25
N GLU A 509 -10.61 -10.21 -5.67
CA GLU A 509 -11.49 -9.08 -5.34
C GLU A 509 -11.87 -9.13 -3.84
N ALA A 510 -12.20 -10.31 -3.32
CA ALA A 510 -12.58 -10.48 -1.92
C ALA A 510 -11.45 -10.08 -0.95
N SER A 511 -10.19 -10.47 -1.22
CA SER A 511 -9.06 -10.24 -0.30
C SER A 511 -8.84 -8.76 0.03
N ILE A 512 -8.98 -7.87 -0.96
CA ILE A 512 -8.88 -6.43 -0.78
C ILE A 512 -9.97 -5.91 0.16
N TYR A 513 -11.23 -6.33 -0.04
CA TYR A 513 -12.35 -5.92 0.84
C TYR A 513 -12.27 -6.53 2.24
N THR A 514 -11.81 -7.78 2.35
CA THR A 514 -11.52 -8.46 3.63
C THR A 514 -10.49 -7.65 4.42
N GLY A 515 -9.36 -7.29 3.80
CA GLY A 515 -8.28 -6.57 4.47
C GLY A 515 -8.64 -5.15 4.92
N ILE A 516 -9.33 -4.37 4.08
CA ILE A 516 -9.76 -3.03 4.50
C ILE A 516 -10.81 -3.11 5.63
N THR A 517 -11.65 -4.14 5.66
CA THR A 517 -12.64 -4.33 6.73
C THR A 517 -11.98 -4.74 8.06
N VAL A 518 -10.91 -5.53 8.01
CA VAL A 518 -10.05 -5.82 9.19
C VAL A 518 -9.31 -4.55 9.65
N ALA A 519 -8.79 -3.73 8.73
CA ALA A 519 -8.13 -2.48 9.07
C ALA A 519 -9.11 -1.46 9.71
N GLU A 520 -10.32 -1.33 9.17
CA GLU A 520 -11.39 -0.52 9.75
C GLU A 520 -11.85 -1.03 11.13
N TYR A 521 -11.80 -2.33 11.39
CA TYR A 521 -12.12 -2.88 12.70
C TYR A 521 -11.13 -2.42 13.77
N PHE A 522 -9.83 -2.52 13.49
CA PHE A 522 -8.79 -2.05 14.41
C PHE A 522 -8.79 -0.52 14.57
N ARG A 523 -9.10 0.23 13.50
CA ARG A 523 -9.36 1.69 13.55
C ARG A 523 -10.48 2.04 14.53
N ASP A 524 -11.58 1.30 14.54
CA ASP A 524 -12.72 1.56 15.44
C ASP A 524 -12.39 1.30 16.94
N GLN A 525 -11.33 0.53 17.22
CA GLN A 525 -10.76 0.39 18.57
C GLN A 525 -9.95 1.64 18.99
N GLY A 526 -9.76 2.62 18.10
CA GLY A 526 -8.97 3.82 18.35
C GLY A 526 -7.48 3.59 18.19
N LEU A 527 -7.09 2.83 17.17
CA LEU A 527 -5.70 2.52 16.80
C LEU A 527 -5.35 3.15 15.45
N ASN A 528 -4.06 3.36 15.21
CA ASN A 528 -3.50 3.77 13.93
C ASN A 528 -3.07 2.54 13.13
N VAL A 529 -3.75 2.28 12.02
CA VAL A 529 -3.56 1.07 11.22
C VAL A 529 -2.95 1.44 9.86
N ALA A 530 -1.96 0.66 9.42
CA ALA A 530 -1.45 0.72 8.05
C ALA A 530 -1.93 -0.51 7.28
N MET A 531 -2.67 -0.30 6.19
CA MET A 531 -3.05 -1.33 5.25
C MET A 531 -2.14 -1.30 4.02
N MET A 532 -1.59 -2.46 3.64
CA MET A 532 -0.87 -2.65 2.40
C MET A 532 -1.69 -3.49 1.42
N ALA A 533 -1.77 -3.03 0.18
CA ALA A 533 -2.38 -3.78 -0.91
C ALA A 533 -1.33 -4.04 -2.01
N ASP A 534 -0.66 -5.19 -1.93
CA ASP A 534 0.33 -5.65 -2.91
C ASP A 534 -0.24 -6.84 -3.71
N SER A 535 -0.80 -6.68 -4.91
CA SER A 535 -0.92 -5.43 -5.69
C SER A 535 -2.32 -5.13 -6.21
N SER A 536 -2.64 -3.83 -6.22
CA SER A 536 -3.90 -3.28 -6.73
C SER A 536 -4.10 -3.50 -8.24
N SER A 537 -3.02 -3.62 -9.02
CA SER A 537 -3.10 -3.96 -10.45
C SER A 537 -3.65 -5.38 -10.70
N ARG A 538 -3.29 -6.36 -9.85
CA ARG A 538 -3.84 -7.72 -9.96
C ARG A 538 -5.31 -7.79 -9.58
N TRP A 539 -5.76 -6.91 -8.68
CA TRP A 539 -7.19 -6.72 -8.41
C TRP A 539 -7.91 -6.12 -9.63
N ALA A 540 -7.35 -5.08 -10.26
CA ALA A 540 -7.92 -4.50 -11.48
C ALA A 540 -7.96 -5.50 -12.65
N GLU A 541 -6.92 -6.33 -12.83
CA GLU A 541 -6.92 -7.44 -13.79
C GLU A 541 -8.01 -8.47 -13.49
N ALA A 542 -8.26 -8.78 -12.22
CA ALA A 542 -9.33 -9.68 -11.81
C ALA A 542 -10.72 -9.11 -12.13
N LEU A 543 -10.92 -7.80 -11.92
CA LEU A 543 -12.15 -7.10 -12.35
C LEU A 543 -12.33 -7.15 -13.87
N ARG A 544 -11.25 -7.00 -14.65
CA ARG A 544 -11.28 -7.14 -16.12
C ARG A 544 -11.67 -8.55 -16.57
N GLU A 545 -11.10 -9.59 -15.97
CA GLU A 545 -11.44 -10.97 -16.31
C GLU A 545 -12.88 -11.30 -15.93
N LEU A 546 -13.37 -10.78 -14.80
CA LEU A 546 -14.76 -10.91 -14.37
C LEU A 546 -15.74 -10.22 -15.35
N SER A 547 -15.50 -8.95 -15.69
CA SER A 547 -16.36 -8.20 -16.61
C SER A 547 -16.42 -8.85 -18.00
N GLY A 548 -15.29 -9.37 -18.48
CA GLY A 548 -15.20 -10.13 -19.73
C GLY A 548 -16.06 -11.41 -19.71
N ARG A 549 -16.05 -12.18 -18.62
CA ARG A 549 -16.93 -13.35 -18.46
C ARG A 549 -18.41 -13.00 -18.34
N LEU A 550 -18.72 -11.80 -17.83
CA LEU A 550 -20.09 -11.30 -17.68
C LEU A 550 -20.70 -10.71 -18.95
N GLY A 551 -19.93 -10.65 -20.04
CA GLY A 551 -20.34 -10.05 -21.31
C GLY A 551 -20.50 -8.53 -21.22
N GLU A 552 -19.84 -7.88 -20.26
CA GLU A 552 -19.92 -6.43 -20.07
C GLU A 552 -19.06 -5.72 -21.11
N MET A 553 -19.53 -4.57 -21.60
CA MET A 553 -18.78 -3.80 -22.60
C MET A 553 -17.49 -3.26 -21.97
N PRO A 554 -16.30 -3.57 -22.52
CA PRO A 554 -15.05 -3.03 -22.02
C PRO A 554 -14.93 -1.54 -22.33
N ALA A 555 -14.23 -0.83 -21.44
CA ALA A 555 -13.66 0.49 -21.68
C ALA A 555 -12.18 0.34 -22.09
N ASP A 556 -11.33 1.28 -21.69
CA ASP A 556 -9.91 1.31 -22.06
C ASP A 556 -9.15 0.03 -21.68
N GLN A 557 -8.32 -0.46 -22.59
CA GLN A 557 -7.49 -1.67 -22.45
C GLN A 557 -8.23 -2.92 -21.92
N GLY A 558 -9.54 -3.00 -22.16
CA GLY A 558 -10.40 -4.11 -21.75
C GLY A 558 -10.98 -4.00 -20.34
N PHE A 559 -10.61 -3.00 -19.53
CA PHE A 559 -11.10 -2.85 -18.16
C PHE A 559 -12.59 -2.43 -18.12
N PRO A 560 -13.35 -2.75 -17.06
CA PRO A 560 -14.73 -2.32 -16.92
C PRO A 560 -14.84 -0.81 -16.65
N ALA A 561 -15.91 -0.18 -17.13
CA ALA A 561 -16.19 1.24 -16.93
C ALA A 561 -16.26 1.67 -15.44
N TYR A 562 -16.56 0.73 -14.53
CA TYR A 562 -16.62 0.99 -13.07
C TYR A 562 -15.27 0.84 -12.34
N LEU A 563 -14.14 0.60 -13.03
CA LEU A 563 -12.82 0.44 -12.41
C LEU A 563 -12.47 1.62 -11.50
N SER A 564 -12.56 2.85 -12.01
CA SER A 564 -12.22 4.06 -11.25
C SER A 564 -13.14 4.26 -10.04
N ALA A 565 -14.43 3.91 -10.15
CA ALA A 565 -15.38 3.97 -9.04
C ALA A 565 -15.06 2.93 -7.95
N LYS A 566 -14.67 1.71 -8.33
CA LYS A 566 -14.21 0.66 -7.40
C LYS A 566 -12.94 1.09 -6.67
N LEU A 567 -11.92 1.57 -7.39
CA LEU A 567 -10.69 2.10 -6.79
C LEU A 567 -10.97 3.26 -5.84
N ALA A 568 -11.82 4.22 -6.24
CA ALA A 568 -12.20 5.36 -5.39
C ALA A 568 -12.89 4.88 -4.10
N SER A 569 -13.87 3.96 -4.21
CA SER A 569 -14.57 3.39 -3.06
C SER A 569 -13.66 2.63 -2.08
N PHE A 570 -12.52 2.13 -2.55
CA PHE A 570 -11.50 1.49 -1.72
C PHE A 570 -10.61 2.52 -1.03
N TYR A 571 -10.00 3.45 -1.77
CA TYR A 571 -9.10 4.45 -1.17
C TYR A 571 -9.83 5.44 -0.24
N GLU A 572 -11.10 5.78 -0.50
CA GLU A 572 -11.92 6.66 0.37
C GLU A 572 -12.34 6.04 1.73
N ARG A 573 -12.04 4.75 1.95
CA ARG A 573 -12.14 4.09 3.27
C ARG A 573 -10.95 4.40 4.17
N ALA A 574 -9.83 4.87 3.60
CA ALA A 574 -8.76 5.50 4.36
C ALA A 574 -9.24 6.78 5.04
N GLY A 575 -8.52 7.18 6.08
CA GLY A 575 -8.79 8.42 6.78
C GLY A 575 -8.49 8.33 8.28
N ARG A 576 -8.31 9.50 8.89
CA ARG A 576 -8.39 9.67 10.34
C ARG A 576 -9.83 9.98 10.70
N VAL A 577 -10.37 9.32 11.73
CA VAL A 577 -11.79 9.42 12.11
C VAL A 577 -11.96 9.46 13.62
N LYS A 578 -13.03 10.12 14.06
CA LYS A 578 -13.60 9.91 15.39
C LYS A 578 -14.46 8.65 15.34
N THR A 579 -14.14 7.66 16.15
CA THR A 579 -14.85 6.36 16.14
C THR A 579 -16.26 6.51 16.71
N LEU A 580 -17.15 5.58 16.39
CA LEU A 580 -18.43 5.50 17.09
C LEU A 580 -18.25 5.00 18.54
N GLY A 581 -19.21 5.38 19.37
CA GLY A 581 -19.38 4.89 20.74
C GLY A 581 -18.43 5.46 21.78
N SER A 582 -18.69 5.06 23.02
CA SER A 582 -18.00 5.44 24.25
C SER A 582 -16.92 4.42 24.62
N PRO A 583 -15.81 4.83 25.28
CA PRO A 583 -15.35 6.22 25.43
C PRO A 583 -15.00 6.84 24.06
N GLU A 584 -14.90 8.17 23.97
CA GLU A 584 -14.47 8.81 22.70
C GLU A 584 -13.06 8.36 22.31
N ARG A 585 -12.88 7.94 21.06
CA ARG A 585 -11.58 7.51 20.52
C ARG A 585 -11.37 8.10 19.12
N GLN A 586 -10.11 8.20 18.73
CA GLN A 586 -9.68 8.54 17.38
C GLN A 586 -8.87 7.37 16.85
N GLY A 587 -9.08 7.01 15.58
CA GLY A 587 -8.30 6.00 14.89
C GLY A 587 -7.97 6.46 13.47
N SER A 588 -7.02 5.78 12.83
CA SER A 588 -6.69 6.07 11.43
C SER A 588 -6.47 4.78 10.63
N VAL A 589 -6.79 4.82 9.33
CA VAL A 589 -6.38 3.80 8.36
C VAL A 589 -5.60 4.50 7.25
N SER A 590 -4.32 4.20 7.17
CA SER A 590 -3.43 4.64 6.09
C SER A 590 -3.38 3.53 5.05
N ILE A 591 -3.72 3.81 3.78
CA ILE A 591 -3.66 2.81 2.70
C ILE A 591 -2.41 3.05 1.85
N VAL A 592 -1.59 2.01 1.71
CA VAL A 592 -0.43 1.96 0.83
C VAL A 592 -0.70 0.93 -0.27
N GLY A 593 -1.09 1.39 -1.45
CA GLY A 593 -1.40 0.56 -2.60
C GLY A 593 -0.20 0.41 -3.54
N ALA A 594 0.29 -0.82 -3.73
CA ALA A 594 1.28 -1.09 -4.77
C ALA A 594 0.58 -1.20 -6.13
N VAL A 595 1.11 -0.51 -7.14
CA VAL A 595 0.64 -0.57 -8.53
C VAL A 595 1.75 -1.17 -9.39
N SER A 596 1.41 -2.13 -10.23
CA SER A 596 2.33 -2.84 -11.11
C SER A 596 1.94 -2.61 -12.57
N PRO A 597 2.14 -1.39 -13.12
CA PRO A 597 1.85 -1.13 -14.53
C PRO A 597 2.68 -2.03 -15.45
N PRO A 598 2.11 -2.50 -16.58
CA PRO A 598 2.84 -3.27 -17.57
C PRO A 598 4.02 -2.45 -18.11
N GLY A 599 5.23 -3.03 -18.09
CA GLY A 599 6.45 -2.36 -18.55
C GLY A 599 6.96 -1.21 -17.66
N GLY A 600 6.19 -0.72 -16.69
CA GLY A 600 6.47 0.50 -15.93
C GLY A 600 5.82 1.77 -16.53
N ASP A 601 4.86 1.64 -17.44
CA ASP A 601 4.19 2.78 -18.07
C ASP A 601 3.08 3.35 -17.18
N PHE A 602 3.16 4.65 -16.85
CA PHE A 602 2.15 5.33 -16.05
C PHE A 602 0.88 5.72 -16.85
N SER A 603 0.88 5.57 -18.18
CA SER A 603 -0.32 5.76 -19.03
C SER A 603 -1.37 4.66 -18.87
N ASP A 604 -1.01 3.55 -18.20
CA ASP A 604 -1.93 2.46 -17.86
C ASP A 604 -3.18 2.97 -17.10
N PRO A 605 -4.39 2.47 -17.43
CA PRO A 605 -5.63 2.98 -16.85
C PRO A 605 -5.76 2.73 -15.34
N VAL A 606 -5.13 1.67 -14.79
CA VAL A 606 -5.11 1.44 -13.33
C VAL A 606 -4.25 2.49 -12.64
N THR A 607 -3.10 2.81 -13.23
CA THR A 607 -2.18 3.84 -12.73
C THR A 607 -2.81 5.23 -12.83
N THR A 608 -3.42 5.55 -13.97
CA THR A 608 -4.13 6.83 -14.21
C THR A 608 -5.32 7.01 -13.26
N ALA A 609 -6.15 5.97 -13.09
CA ALA A 609 -7.26 6.02 -12.13
C ALA A 609 -6.77 6.18 -10.68
N THR A 610 -5.71 5.46 -10.30
CA THR A 610 -5.12 5.57 -8.95
C THR A 610 -4.55 6.98 -8.70
N LEU A 611 -3.80 7.54 -9.66
CA LEU A 611 -3.25 8.91 -9.63
C LEU A 611 -4.31 9.99 -9.38
N GLY A 612 -5.50 9.82 -9.97
CA GLY A 612 -6.63 10.74 -9.78
C GLY A 612 -7.22 10.72 -8.36
N ILE A 613 -7.04 9.63 -7.61
CA ILE A 613 -7.63 9.40 -6.29
C ILE A 613 -6.62 9.69 -5.17
N VAL A 614 -5.39 9.18 -5.29
CA VAL A 614 -4.41 9.24 -4.19
C VAL A 614 -3.84 10.65 -3.98
N GLN A 615 -3.48 10.92 -2.73
CA GLN A 615 -2.88 12.19 -2.32
C GLN A 615 -1.34 12.15 -2.33
N VAL A 616 -0.74 10.96 -2.22
CA VAL A 616 0.71 10.74 -2.28
C VAL A 616 1.06 9.71 -3.35
N PHE A 617 2.12 9.98 -4.09
CA PHE A 617 2.58 9.18 -5.20
C PHE A 617 4.11 8.99 -5.10
N TRP A 618 4.53 7.76 -4.85
CA TRP A 618 5.94 7.35 -4.75
C TRP A 618 6.34 6.59 -6.02
N GLY A 619 6.68 7.32 -7.08
CA GLY A 619 7.00 6.76 -8.38
C GLY A 619 8.35 6.05 -8.40
N LEU A 620 8.36 4.71 -8.49
CA LEU A 620 9.61 3.95 -8.60
C LEU A 620 10.11 3.87 -10.05
N ASP A 621 11.37 4.25 -10.26
CA ASP A 621 12.03 4.20 -11.56
C ASP A 621 12.87 2.92 -11.73
N LYS A 622 12.63 2.23 -12.84
CA LYS A 622 13.43 1.08 -13.28
C LYS A 622 14.89 1.45 -13.56
N LYS A 623 15.17 2.67 -14.03
CA LYS A 623 16.54 3.14 -14.31
C LYS A 623 17.37 3.26 -13.03
N LEU A 624 16.78 3.75 -11.94
CA LEU A 624 17.42 3.83 -10.62
C LEU A 624 17.68 2.43 -10.05
N ALA A 625 16.67 1.55 -10.08
CA ALA A 625 16.83 0.16 -9.65
C ALA A 625 17.91 -0.60 -10.45
N GLN A 626 18.01 -0.39 -11.76
CA GLN A 626 19.07 -0.97 -12.60
C GLN A 626 20.48 -0.47 -12.25
N ARG A 627 20.60 0.76 -11.75
CA ARG A 627 21.85 1.33 -11.21
C ARG A 627 22.13 0.91 -9.76
N LYS A 628 21.30 0.05 -9.18
CA LYS A 628 21.29 -0.33 -7.74
C LYS A 628 21.13 0.86 -6.79
N HIS A 629 20.51 1.94 -7.25
CA HIS A 629 20.08 3.05 -6.41
C HIS A 629 18.77 2.66 -5.74
N PHE A 630 18.80 2.49 -4.42
CA PHE A 630 17.66 2.11 -3.59
C PHE A 630 17.52 3.04 -2.38
N PRO A 631 16.28 3.39 -1.96
CA PRO A 631 15.02 3.13 -2.66
C PRO A 631 14.92 3.89 -4.00
N SER A 632 14.36 3.24 -5.02
CA SER A 632 14.46 3.63 -6.44
C SER A 632 13.51 4.76 -6.87
N ILE A 633 13.32 5.77 -6.03
CA ILE A 633 12.27 6.79 -6.18
C ILE A 633 12.70 7.89 -7.16
N ASN A 634 11.84 8.15 -8.15
CA ASN A 634 12.02 9.27 -9.06
C ASN A 634 11.63 10.60 -8.37
N THR A 635 12.59 11.51 -8.22
CA THR A 635 12.43 12.81 -7.55
C THR A 635 11.53 13.80 -8.27
N SER A 636 11.40 13.69 -9.59
CA SER A 636 10.65 14.63 -10.43
C SER A 636 9.23 14.16 -10.74
N ALA A 637 9.00 12.85 -10.82
CA ALA A 637 7.67 12.27 -10.99
C ALA A 637 6.89 12.08 -9.68
N SER A 638 7.58 11.94 -8.54
CA SER A 638 6.94 11.73 -7.23
C SER A 638 6.37 13.03 -6.65
N TYR A 639 5.29 12.92 -5.89
CA TYR A 639 4.66 14.07 -5.22
C TYR A 639 3.89 13.67 -3.95
N SER A 640 3.68 14.65 -3.07
CA SER A 640 2.73 14.57 -1.95
C SER A 640 1.90 15.84 -1.92
N LYS A 641 0.58 15.70 -1.77
CA LYS A 641 -0.36 16.82 -1.56
C LYS A 641 -0.53 17.17 -0.06
N TYR A 642 0.06 16.38 0.85
CA TYR A 642 -0.08 16.59 2.30
C TYR A 642 0.95 17.54 2.92
N THR A 643 1.92 18.05 2.14
CA THR A 643 2.96 18.98 2.62
C THR A 643 2.37 20.14 3.42
N ASN A 644 1.41 20.85 2.84
CA ASN A 644 0.80 22.05 3.43
C ASN A 644 0.03 21.76 4.74
N THR A 645 -0.47 20.54 4.91
CA THR A 645 -1.14 20.11 6.15
C THR A 645 -0.10 19.78 7.23
N LEU A 646 0.97 19.08 6.83
CA LEU A 646 2.06 18.69 7.70
C LEU A 646 3.00 19.82 8.10
N ASP A 647 3.09 20.90 7.31
CA ASP A 647 3.95 22.04 7.63
C ASP A 647 3.59 22.62 9.01
N LYS A 648 2.30 22.62 9.43
CA LYS A 648 1.88 22.98 10.80
C LYS A 648 2.43 22.06 11.90
N TYR A 649 2.63 20.78 11.60
CA TYR A 649 3.25 19.82 12.51
C TYR A 649 4.77 20.03 12.56
N TYR A 650 5.40 20.28 11.42
CA TYR A 650 6.84 20.55 11.34
C TYR A 650 7.19 21.89 11.99
N GLU A 651 6.48 22.99 11.73
CA GLU A 651 6.67 24.29 12.40
C GLU A 651 6.72 24.20 13.93
N LYS A 652 5.95 23.28 14.52
CA LYS A 652 5.89 23.06 15.97
C LYS A 652 7.06 22.23 16.53
N ASN A 653 7.56 21.26 15.76
CA ASN A 653 8.50 20.24 16.26
C ASN A 653 9.91 20.35 15.65
N TYR A 654 10.00 20.79 14.40
CA TYR A 654 11.16 20.80 13.50
C TYR A 654 11.07 22.02 12.54
N PRO A 655 11.24 23.27 13.03
CA PRO A 655 10.86 24.48 12.30
C PRO A 655 11.71 24.75 11.04
N ASP A 656 12.95 24.25 10.98
CA ASP A 656 13.81 24.40 9.79
C ASP A 656 13.42 23.41 8.66
N PHE A 657 12.72 22.32 9.00
CA PHE A 657 12.49 21.17 8.10
C PHE A 657 11.77 21.51 6.78
N PRO A 658 10.66 22.28 6.74
CA PRO A 658 9.98 22.59 5.48
C PRO A 658 10.87 23.41 4.53
N ARG A 659 11.62 24.38 5.07
CA ARG A 659 12.58 25.20 4.30
C ARG A 659 13.71 24.36 3.72
N LEU A 660 14.25 23.42 4.50
CA LEU A 660 15.32 22.52 4.05
C LEU A 660 14.82 21.56 2.95
N ARG A 661 13.63 20.97 3.12
CA ARG A 661 12.95 20.13 2.11
C ARG A 661 12.83 20.87 0.77
N ASP A 662 12.27 22.07 0.79
CA ASP A 662 11.97 22.82 -0.42
C ASP A 662 13.26 23.26 -1.13
N ARG A 663 14.31 23.62 -0.36
CA ARG A 663 15.65 23.92 -0.88
C ARG A 663 16.32 22.70 -1.52
N ILE A 664 16.23 21.52 -0.90
CA ILE A 664 16.76 20.27 -1.48
C ILE A 664 16.00 19.89 -2.75
N ARG A 665 14.67 20.05 -2.77
CA ARG A 665 13.86 19.82 -3.96
C ARG A 665 14.27 20.74 -5.12
N GLN A 666 14.56 22.01 -4.83
CA GLN A 666 15.10 22.95 -5.82
C GLN A 666 16.45 22.46 -6.36
N LEU A 667 17.42 22.15 -5.49
CA LEU A 667 18.76 21.68 -5.89
C LEU A 667 18.72 20.41 -6.76
N LEU A 668 17.79 19.49 -6.49
CA LEU A 668 17.59 18.29 -7.29
C LEU A 668 17.00 18.61 -8.67
N SER A 669 16.05 19.56 -8.76
CA SER A 669 15.48 20.04 -10.03
C SER A 669 16.53 20.76 -10.88
N ASP A 670 17.23 21.73 -10.29
CA ASP A 670 18.31 22.49 -10.93
C ASP A 670 19.41 21.53 -11.44
N SER A 671 19.74 20.48 -10.68
CA SER A 671 20.67 19.44 -11.11
C SER A 671 20.17 18.63 -12.31
N GLU A 672 18.88 18.35 -12.45
CA GLU A 672 18.35 17.60 -13.60
C GLU A 672 18.35 18.45 -14.88
N GLU A 673 18.14 19.76 -14.78
CA GLU A 673 18.31 20.71 -15.89
C GLU A 673 19.79 20.82 -16.29
N LEU A 674 20.69 20.97 -15.31
CA LEU A 674 22.13 21.03 -15.54
C LEU A 674 22.69 19.72 -16.11
N ASP A 675 22.20 18.55 -15.67
CA ASP A 675 22.60 17.23 -16.21
C ASP A 675 22.26 17.11 -17.71
N GLN A 676 21.21 17.77 -18.20
CA GLN A 676 20.90 17.84 -19.65
C GLN A 676 21.89 18.73 -20.40
N VAL A 677 22.23 19.90 -19.85
CA VAL A 677 23.23 20.81 -20.44
C VAL A 677 24.62 20.15 -20.48
N VAL A 678 25.00 19.42 -19.43
CA VAL A 678 26.26 18.65 -19.37
C VAL A 678 26.33 17.59 -20.45
N GLN A 679 25.22 16.91 -20.78
CA GLN A 679 25.18 15.92 -21.86
C GLN A 679 25.35 16.54 -23.26
N LEU A 680 25.00 17.82 -23.43
CA LEU A 680 25.11 18.53 -24.72
C LEU A 680 26.44 19.25 -24.91
N VAL A 681 26.98 19.90 -23.87
CA VAL A 681 28.13 20.83 -23.96
C VAL A 681 29.34 20.38 -23.13
N GLY A 682 29.13 19.49 -22.15
CA GLY A 682 30.17 19.01 -21.22
C GLY A 682 30.31 19.84 -19.94
N LYS A 683 30.72 19.18 -18.84
CA LYS A 683 30.81 19.78 -17.49
C LYS A 683 31.82 20.94 -17.38
N SER A 684 32.78 21.04 -18.29
CA SER A 684 33.76 22.15 -18.33
C SER A 684 33.16 23.50 -18.74
N ALA A 685 32.04 23.51 -19.47
CA ALA A 685 31.39 24.72 -19.96
C ALA A 685 30.49 25.42 -18.93
N LEU A 686 30.26 24.79 -17.76
CA LEU A 686 29.40 25.32 -16.70
C LEU A 686 30.06 26.44 -15.89
N SER A 687 29.23 27.28 -15.28
CA SER A 687 29.70 28.24 -14.26
C SER A 687 30.08 27.51 -12.97
N ASP A 688 30.89 28.16 -12.12
CA ASP A 688 31.31 27.57 -10.85
C ASP A 688 30.15 27.34 -9.85
N PRO A 689 29.13 28.23 -9.74
CA PRO A 689 27.90 27.94 -9.00
C PRO A 689 27.15 26.69 -9.50
N ASP A 690 27.04 26.48 -10.81
CA ASP A 690 26.38 25.29 -11.37
C ASP A 690 27.16 23.99 -11.04
N LYS A 691 28.49 24.08 -11.00
CA LYS A 691 29.35 22.95 -10.57
C LYS A 691 29.15 22.61 -9.10
N ILE A 692 28.94 23.59 -8.22
CA ILE A 692 28.53 23.33 -6.83
C ILE A 692 27.19 22.58 -6.84
N THR A 693 26.17 23.10 -7.54
CA THR A 693 24.84 22.50 -7.56
C THR A 693 24.88 21.03 -8.00
N LEU A 694 25.64 20.70 -9.04
CA LEU A 694 25.84 19.31 -9.48
C LEU A 694 26.62 18.44 -8.49
N ASP A 695 27.71 18.94 -7.90
CA ASP A 695 28.52 18.18 -6.95
C ASP A 695 27.75 17.92 -5.63
N ILE A 696 26.91 18.87 -5.18
CA ILE A 696 26.01 18.70 -4.02
C ILE A 696 24.80 17.83 -4.35
N ALA A 697 24.22 17.94 -5.54
CA ALA A 697 23.14 17.05 -5.95
C ALA A 697 23.63 15.59 -6.06
N ALA A 698 24.88 15.35 -6.47
CA ALA A 698 25.49 14.02 -6.40
C ALA A 698 25.60 13.52 -4.94
N LEU A 699 26.09 14.35 -4.01
CA LEU A 699 26.13 14.03 -2.57
C LEU A 699 24.73 13.69 -2.02
N LEU A 700 23.72 14.51 -2.34
CA LEU A 700 22.33 14.23 -1.96
C LEU A 700 21.82 12.91 -2.56
N LYS A 701 22.11 12.65 -3.84
CA LYS A 701 21.70 11.43 -4.55
C LYS A 701 22.36 10.17 -3.96
N GLU A 702 23.62 10.22 -3.49
CA GLU A 702 24.40 9.06 -3.00
C GLU A 702 24.40 8.86 -1.48
N ASP A 703 24.26 9.92 -0.69
CA ASP A 703 24.40 9.86 0.78
C ASP A 703 23.11 10.15 1.56
N PHE A 704 22.16 10.88 0.95
CA PHE A 704 20.88 11.22 1.59
C PHE A 704 19.69 10.42 1.02
N LEU A 705 19.59 10.31 -0.31
CA LEU A 705 18.48 9.61 -0.97
C LEU A 705 18.67 8.09 -1.04
N GLN A 706 19.90 7.60 -1.20
CA GLN A 706 20.18 6.17 -1.06
C GLN A 706 20.05 5.75 0.40
N GLN A 707 19.44 4.60 0.65
CA GLN A 707 19.28 4.04 1.99
C GLN A 707 19.24 2.52 1.92
N ASN A 708 20.14 1.86 2.65
CA ASN A 708 20.24 0.40 2.65
C ASN A 708 19.35 -0.23 3.74
N GLY A 709 18.16 -0.68 3.32
CA GLY A 709 17.17 -1.34 4.18
C GLY A 709 17.63 -2.62 4.89
N TYR A 710 18.79 -3.19 4.52
CA TYR A 710 19.36 -4.39 5.16
C TYR A 710 20.47 -4.08 6.18
N SER A 711 20.83 -2.81 6.38
CA SER A 711 21.93 -2.42 7.27
C SER A 711 21.45 -1.81 8.57
N ASP A 712 22.12 -2.10 9.68
CA ASP A 712 21.61 -1.75 11.02
C ASP A 712 21.44 -0.24 11.25
N TYR A 713 22.30 0.58 10.64
CA TYR A 713 22.32 2.05 10.76
C TYR A 713 21.36 2.79 9.81
N ASP A 714 21.02 2.18 8.68
CA ASP A 714 20.24 2.79 7.59
C ASP A 714 18.89 2.08 7.33
N GLN A 715 18.58 0.97 8.01
CA GLN A 715 17.26 0.33 7.91
C GLN A 715 16.13 1.29 8.35
N PHE A 716 16.41 2.12 9.37
CA PHE A 716 15.50 3.11 9.94
C PHE A 716 16.23 4.42 10.19
N CYS A 717 15.78 5.51 9.57
CA CYS A 717 16.29 6.85 9.82
C CYS A 717 15.24 7.69 10.60
N PRO A 718 15.50 8.10 11.84
CA PRO A 718 14.64 9.02 12.56
C PRO A 718 14.52 10.39 11.87
N ILE A 719 13.43 11.11 12.12
CA ILE A 719 13.23 12.48 11.59
C ILE A 719 14.36 13.42 12.02
N TRP A 720 14.81 13.38 13.28
CA TRP A 720 15.89 14.25 13.76
C TRP A 720 17.23 13.99 13.04
N LYS A 721 17.56 12.72 12.72
CA LYS A 721 18.76 12.38 11.93
C LYS A 721 18.62 12.94 10.51
N THR A 722 17.44 12.78 9.92
CA THR A 722 17.09 13.31 8.59
C THR A 722 17.19 14.83 8.54
N GLU A 723 16.65 15.56 9.52
CA GLU A 723 16.73 17.03 9.62
C GLU A 723 18.18 17.51 9.67
N TRP A 724 19.00 16.93 10.56
CA TRP A 724 20.41 17.31 10.69
C TRP A 724 21.23 17.03 9.42
N MET A 725 21.01 15.88 8.76
CA MET A 725 21.65 15.59 7.48
C MET A 725 21.29 16.65 6.42
N MET A 726 20.01 17.02 6.31
CA MET A 726 19.57 18.10 5.41
C MET A 726 20.21 19.44 5.77
N LYS A 727 20.25 19.79 7.06
CA LYS A 727 20.81 21.05 7.56
C LYS A 727 22.30 21.19 7.25
N LEU A 728 23.07 20.12 7.45
CA LEU A 728 24.51 20.09 7.13
C LEU A 728 24.77 20.16 5.62
N MET A 729 24.02 19.41 4.80
CA MET A 729 24.22 19.41 3.34
C MET A 729 23.79 20.74 2.68
N VAL A 730 22.68 21.33 3.10
CA VAL A 730 22.24 22.66 2.62
C VAL A 730 23.14 23.77 3.17
N GLY A 731 23.60 23.66 4.43
CA GLY A 731 24.57 24.58 5.01
C GLY A 731 25.88 24.61 4.22
N PHE A 732 26.43 23.44 3.88
CA PHE A 732 27.62 23.34 3.04
C PHE A 732 27.43 23.98 1.66
N HIS A 733 26.27 23.75 1.02
CA HIS A 733 25.94 24.39 -0.25
C HIS A 733 25.91 25.92 -0.15
N ASP A 734 25.22 26.46 0.86
CA ASP A 734 25.05 27.90 1.01
C ASP A 734 26.37 28.60 1.42
N GLU A 735 27.24 27.97 2.23
CA GLU A 735 28.60 28.50 2.48
C GLU A 735 29.51 28.40 1.24
N ALA A 736 29.44 27.31 0.47
CA ALA A 736 30.18 27.19 -0.79
C ALA A 736 29.76 28.28 -1.80
N GLN A 737 28.46 28.59 -1.92
CA GLN A 737 27.99 29.70 -2.77
C GLN A 737 28.52 31.06 -2.28
N LYS A 738 28.58 31.31 -0.97
CA LYS A 738 29.18 32.55 -0.41
C LYS A 738 30.68 32.65 -0.70
N ALA A 739 31.41 31.53 -0.69
CA ALA A 739 32.84 31.52 -0.98
C ALA A 739 33.12 31.95 -2.44
N ILE A 740 32.34 31.41 -3.39
CA ILE A 740 32.48 31.76 -4.81
C ILE A 740 31.98 33.18 -5.09
N ALA A 741 30.92 33.64 -4.42
CA ALA A 741 30.44 35.03 -4.55
C ALA A 741 31.48 36.09 -4.14
N GLN A 742 32.50 35.72 -3.36
CA GLN A 742 33.61 36.59 -2.95
C GLN A 742 34.86 36.45 -3.83
N GLY A 743 34.84 35.57 -4.84
CA GLY A 743 35.86 35.46 -5.88
C GLY A 743 36.74 34.20 -5.84
N GLN A 744 36.53 33.28 -4.90
CA GLN A 744 37.24 32.00 -4.89
C GLN A 744 36.73 31.07 -6.01
N SER A 745 37.62 30.29 -6.62
CA SER A 745 37.24 29.29 -7.64
C SER A 745 36.84 27.96 -7.00
N TRP A 746 35.85 27.28 -7.58
CA TRP A 746 35.30 26.04 -7.02
C TRP A 746 36.37 24.95 -6.79
N SER A 747 37.35 24.81 -7.69
CA SER A 747 38.39 23.78 -7.56
C SER A 747 39.19 23.92 -6.26
N LYS A 748 39.59 25.15 -5.89
CA LYS A 748 40.30 25.42 -4.62
C LYS A 748 39.43 25.10 -3.41
N VAL A 749 38.19 25.61 -3.41
CA VAL A 749 37.24 25.39 -2.32
C VAL A 749 36.98 23.89 -2.14
N ARG A 750 36.82 23.14 -3.23
CA ARG A 750 36.60 21.69 -3.21
C ARG A 750 37.81 20.91 -2.67
N GLU A 751 39.03 21.28 -3.03
CA GLU A 751 40.25 20.67 -2.48
C GLU A 751 40.37 20.94 -0.97
N ALA A 752 40.24 22.21 -0.56
CA ALA A 752 40.30 22.59 0.85
C ALA A 752 39.16 21.97 1.69
N THR A 753 37.97 21.77 1.12
CA THR A 753 36.80 21.20 1.84
C THR A 753 36.64 19.69 1.68
N SER A 754 37.59 18.98 1.05
CA SER A 754 37.54 17.52 0.83
C SER A 754 37.21 16.73 2.11
N ASP A 755 37.86 17.04 3.24
CA ASP A 755 37.62 16.37 4.53
C ASP A 755 36.19 16.59 5.06
N LEU A 756 35.59 17.75 4.78
CA LEU A 756 34.20 18.04 5.15
C LEU A 756 33.25 17.20 4.28
N GLN A 757 33.51 17.06 2.99
CA GLN A 757 32.73 16.18 2.11
C GLN A 757 32.82 14.71 2.56
N ALA A 758 33.98 14.27 3.04
CA ALA A 758 34.15 12.94 3.64
C ALA A 758 33.33 12.79 4.94
N ASN A 759 33.30 13.80 5.81
CA ASN A 759 32.46 13.78 7.02
C ASN A 759 30.96 13.78 6.67
N LEU A 760 30.52 14.56 5.66
CA LEU A 760 29.14 14.58 5.19
C LEU A 760 28.68 13.22 4.63
N ARG A 761 29.57 12.49 3.95
CA ARG A 761 29.35 11.10 3.51
C ARG A 761 29.19 10.12 4.67
N GLN A 762 29.86 10.38 5.79
CA GLN A 762 29.85 9.49 6.95
C GLN A 762 28.58 9.57 7.80
N LEU A 763 27.81 10.67 7.71
CA LEU A 763 26.59 10.91 8.50
C LEU A 763 25.57 9.75 8.44
N LYS A 764 25.52 9.01 7.33
CA LYS A 764 24.59 7.87 7.18
C LYS A 764 24.94 6.68 8.09
N PHE A 765 26.21 6.43 8.37
CA PHE A 765 26.68 5.25 9.12
C PHE A 765 26.41 5.30 10.63
N GLU A 766 25.95 6.43 11.16
CA GLU A 766 25.68 6.56 12.60
C GLU A 766 24.42 5.80 13.01
N VAL A 767 24.54 5.00 14.08
CA VAL A 767 23.46 4.10 14.50
C VAL A 767 22.46 4.83 15.39
N PRO A 768 21.14 4.84 15.07
CA PRO A 768 20.14 5.54 15.88
C PRO A 768 20.06 5.10 17.35
N THR A 769 20.60 3.92 17.69
CA THR A 769 20.65 3.36 19.05
C THR A 769 21.56 4.13 20.00
N ASP A 770 22.54 4.87 19.48
CA ASP A 770 23.57 5.53 20.30
C ASP A 770 23.04 6.78 21.02
N GLY A 771 21.80 7.17 20.72
CA GLY A 771 21.07 8.24 21.40
C GLY A 771 21.16 9.59 20.68
N GLN A 772 20.03 10.29 20.64
CA GLN A 772 19.88 11.57 19.94
C GLN A 772 20.89 12.63 20.44
N ASP A 773 21.10 12.75 21.75
CA ASP A 773 21.96 13.77 22.36
C ASP A 773 23.47 13.58 22.07
N VAL A 774 23.90 12.35 21.76
CA VAL A 774 25.30 12.05 21.42
C VAL A 774 25.56 12.39 19.97
N ILE A 775 24.62 12.02 19.10
CA ILE A 775 24.71 12.24 17.65
C ILE A 775 24.52 13.72 17.31
N SER A 776 23.56 14.42 17.94
CA SER A 776 23.34 15.85 17.68
C SER A 776 24.59 16.70 18.01
N LYS A 777 25.31 16.37 19.09
CA LYS A 777 26.58 17.04 19.43
C LYS A 777 27.66 16.83 18.37
N ARG A 778 27.76 15.63 17.78
CA ARG A 778 28.65 15.39 16.63
C ARG A 778 28.26 16.22 15.41
N TYR A 779 26.97 16.36 15.13
CA TYR A 779 26.49 17.22 14.04
C TYR A 779 26.77 18.70 14.29
N GLU A 780 26.61 19.18 15.53
CA GLU A 780 27.00 20.54 15.94
C GLU A 780 28.51 20.76 15.78
N GLU A 781 29.35 19.80 16.19
CA GLU A 781 30.80 19.86 15.94
C GLU A 781 31.16 19.90 14.45
N ILE A 782 30.48 19.11 13.61
CA ILE A 782 30.68 19.11 12.16
C ILE A 782 30.23 20.44 11.56
N GLN A 783 29.13 21.03 12.04
CA GLN A 783 28.66 22.34 11.62
C GLN A 783 29.67 23.44 11.99
N GLN A 784 30.22 23.42 13.21
CA GLN A 784 31.23 24.39 13.63
C GLN A 784 32.52 24.24 12.80
N LYS A 785 33.05 23.02 12.66
CA LYS A 785 34.22 22.72 11.81
C LYS A 785 34.01 23.14 10.35
N MET A 786 32.78 23.04 9.85
CA MET A 786 32.42 23.52 8.52
C MET A 786 32.53 25.05 8.44
N THR A 787 31.91 25.79 9.36
CA THR A 787 31.98 27.25 9.40
C THR A 787 33.42 27.75 9.55
N ASP A 788 34.19 27.16 10.46
CA ASP A 788 35.59 27.54 10.72
C ASP A 788 36.48 27.30 9.49
N LYS A 789 36.31 26.16 8.79
CA LYS A 789 37.11 25.84 7.61
C LYS A 789 36.72 26.67 6.39
N PHE A 790 35.44 27.00 6.22
CA PHE A 790 35.03 27.96 5.19
C PHE A 790 35.61 29.34 5.48
N ALA A 791 35.60 29.82 6.74
CA ALA A 791 36.23 31.09 7.11
C ALA A 791 37.73 31.11 6.77
N ALA A 792 38.48 30.04 7.09
CA ALA A 792 39.89 29.93 6.69
C ALA A 792 40.11 30.01 5.16
N VAL A 793 39.23 29.38 4.37
CA VAL A 793 39.26 29.46 2.89
C VAL A 793 38.80 30.84 2.36
N MET A 794 38.18 31.68 3.19
CA MET A 794 37.90 33.08 2.84
C MET A 794 39.09 34.01 3.08
N ASP A 795 39.93 33.69 4.06
CA ASP A 795 41.07 34.50 4.47
C ASP A 795 42.35 34.23 3.62
N GLU A 796 42.39 33.11 2.86
CA GLU A 796 43.46 32.72 1.90
C GLU A 796 43.27 33.24 0.45
#